data_AF-A0AAE0H9D2-F1
#
_entry.id   AF-A0AAE0H9D2-F1
#
_cell.length_a   1.000
_cell.length_b   1.000
_cell.length_c   1.000
_cell.angle_alpha   90.00
_cell.angle_beta   90.00
_cell.angle_gamma   90.00
#
_symmetry.space_group_name_H-M   'P 1'
#
loop_
_entity.id
_entity.type
_entity.pdbx_description
1 polymer ?
#
loop_
_entity_poly.entity_id
_entity_poly.type
_entity_poly.pdbx_seq_one_letter_code
_entity_poly.pdbx_strand_id
1 'polypeptide(L)'
;MSPDSEPSPPMANGLADAGQGQSIPPTEAPDSPIDPGSSFKTELNEDRAASSVIPSSLTPPPSSQVTNAVGAGAVNSQRSGIFSPPATAINGVKREIVPGEFIPPTQSQIADASVEELRSMLQGCMADQARLKMEAAHHKLQFNMLALRAEEDTKRAAVEHEMTKKEVQVLQQAECARQARREITAASESTQAKYLQLRALHELALEENDALHNKVKAARKVIQQKEDVIASLTDERELMLNRIRENREHFHQLCSPGDHSQEGFAVLLQALSQDNNSAPSTPIIGQRPAPRVPLKHTRNVQSMSSLPSTPMARTPANNRGLLPSIDLVPQTEPPHRQPRFVPDAPATPKRQDRRKSRESTISAEDNQELARQALQSFVSRGSQHSQSSRRRPTDEEAEGEIYESQASQAASEMLRRDARESFEVTGSVGNSRDGTPAAADRSAKLQAKLFGGLNKGGLPSQGKRKFGAHHGEVADGYSVHDRITSPTKKLREVGGLRDPGRLKAVLTKAPTDVVILSSLRTPICRSYRGQLKDAYPEELLSVVLRATLDKNPQLDPAAIDDVAVGVVLNELGGSKAARMAMNHVGFPSTTSLYTANRACASSLQSITLIASQIRTEMIDVGIGAGMESMTRNYGSKAIPVDVWPALRESPVKDAVDCVMPMGLTSENVASRYGVSRADQDAFAVESHVRAARARESGAFDAEIVPVTTRFQEVDKQGNKIGAEQTITATQDDGIRAGASVEALAKLKPAFKPDGGASTAGNSSQVSDGAAATLLMRRSTATTLGLADSIMGKFVAASVAGCAPDEMGVGPALAIPRVLGQLGLGNADVDRWEINEAFASQALYCVRELGLEQALADGKVNPDGGAIALGHPLGATGARMVSTLMHGLGRTGGEVGVVSMCIGTGMGMAGVFVRE
;
A
#
# COMPACT_ATOMS: atom_id res chain seq x y z
N MET A 1 -37.48 -21.18 23.67
CA MET A 1 -38.93 -20.95 23.61
C MET A 1 -39.19 -19.56 24.15
N SER A 2 -39.75 -18.68 23.34
CA SER A 2 -40.51 -17.49 23.80
C SER A 2 -41.92 -17.95 24.20
N PRO A 3 -42.79 -17.14 24.87
CA PRO A 3 -43.27 -15.83 24.38
C PRO A 3 -43.29 -14.67 25.42
N ASP A 4 -43.39 -13.43 24.89
CA ASP A 4 -44.31 -12.30 25.24
C ASP A 4 -44.49 -11.81 26.70
N SER A 5 -44.89 -10.55 27.00
CA SER A 5 -44.84 -9.23 26.30
C SER A 5 -45.21 -8.10 27.30
N GLU A 6 -45.08 -6.82 26.94
CA GLU A 6 -45.47 -5.65 27.78
C GLU A 6 -47.01 -5.47 27.88
N PRO A 7 -47.53 -4.68 28.86
CA PRO A 7 -47.68 -3.21 28.65
C PRO A 7 -47.42 -2.31 29.88
N SER A 8 -47.39 -0.99 29.67
CA SER A 8 -47.12 0.13 30.62
C SER A 8 -48.33 1.10 30.73
N PRO A 9 -48.31 2.31 31.37
CA PRO A 9 -47.52 2.91 32.48
C PRO A 9 -48.47 3.36 33.67
N PRO A 10 -48.12 4.25 34.66
CA PRO A 10 -48.17 5.73 34.46
C PRO A 10 -47.37 6.70 35.41
N MET A 11 -47.13 7.93 34.93
CA MET A 11 -47.21 9.28 35.56
C MET A 11 -46.71 9.59 37.02
N ALA A 12 -45.58 10.32 37.07
CA ALA A 12 -45.38 11.70 37.60
C ALA A 12 -46.05 12.26 38.89
N ASN A 13 -45.22 12.93 39.71
CA ASN A 13 -45.51 14.12 40.54
C ASN A 13 -44.16 14.77 40.96
N GLY A 14 -43.96 16.08 41.10
CA GLY A 14 -44.81 17.24 40.77
C GLY A 14 -44.37 18.48 41.58
N LEU A 15 -44.45 19.69 41.00
CA LEU A 15 -44.62 21.01 41.65
C LEU A 15 -44.61 22.13 40.58
N ALA A 16 -45.25 23.27 40.85
CA ALA A 16 -45.47 24.34 39.88
C ALA A 16 -45.59 25.72 40.55
N ASP A 17 -45.46 26.78 39.73
CA ASP A 17 -46.06 28.09 40.00
C ASP A 17 -46.50 28.74 38.66
N ALA A 18 -47.39 29.72 38.69
CA ALA A 18 -48.03 30.37 37.53
C ALA A 18 -48.11 31.91 37.73
N GLY A 19 -48.45 32.77 36.77
CA GLY A 19 -48.72 32.71 35.31
C GLY A 19 -48.34 34.10 34.74
N GLN A 20 -48.74 34.63 33.58
CA GLN A 20 -49.68 34.31 32.49
C GLN A 20 -49.05 34.90 31.20
N GLY A 21 -49.43 34.61 29.95
CA GLY A 21 -50.42 33.69 29.41
C GLY A 21 -51.03 34.22 28.09
N GLN A 22 -50.92 33.45 27.00
CA GLN A 22 -51.70 33.57 25.73
C GLN A 22 -51.43 34.78 24.79
N SER A 23 -51.62 34.74 23.46
CA SER A 23 -51.63 33.62 22.47
C SER A 23 -51.85 34.11 21.01
N ILE A 24 -51.10 33.57 20.00
CA ILE A 24 -51.62 32.98 18.70
C ILE A 24 -52.35 33.95 17.68
N PRO A 25 -52.45 33.74 16.32
CA PRO A 25 -51.70 32.97 15.30
C PRO A 25 -51.15 33.88 14.11
N PRO A 26 -51.33 33.69 12.76
CA PRO A 26 -50.19 33.78 11.82
C PRO A 26 -50.45 34.49 10.45
N THR A 27 -49.70 34.08 9.42
CA THR A 27 -49.95 34.11 7.94
C THR A 27 -49.80 35.40 7.11
N GLU A 28 -48.98 35.24 6.06
CA GLU A 28 -49.01 35.87 4.71
C GLU A 28 -48.77 37.39 4.54
N ALA A 29 -48.30 37.73 3.32
CA ALA A 29 -48.05 39.07 2.81
C ALA A 29 -48.73 39.21 1.43
N PRO A 30 -49.01 40.43 0.93
CA PRO A 30 -48.11 40.96 -0.12
C PRO A 30 -48.00 42.51 -0.23
N ASP A 31 -47.11 42.94 -1.14
CA ASP A 31 -47.09 44.19 -1.95
C ASP A 31 -46.93 45.63 -1.36
N SER A 32 -45.83 46.30 -1.76
CA SER A 32 -45.71 47.49 -2.65
C SER A 32 -46.73 48.67 -2.55
N PRO A 33 -46.40 49.98 -2.83
CA PRO A 33 -45.50 50.39 -3.94
C PRO A 33 -44.76 51.80 -3.93
N ILE A 34 -43.73 51.95 -4.80
CA ILE A 34 -43.43 53.05 -5.79
C ILE A 34 -43.35 54.55 -5.30
N ASP A 35 -42.17 55.22 -5.29
CA ASP A 35 -41.47 55.99 -6.39
C ASP A 35 -41.90 57.51 -6.42
N PRO A 36 -41.38 58.49 -7.23
CA PRO A 36 -40.31 58.45 -8.25
C PRO A 36 -39.26 59.60 -8.30
N GLY A 37 -38.20 59.38 -9.10
CA GLY A 37 -37.80 60.37 -10.13
C GLY A 37 -36.41 61.04 -10.07
N SER A 38 -35.48 60.60 -10.95
CA SER A 38 -34.59 61.50 -11.72
C SER A 38 -34.01 60.78 -12.94
N SER A 39 -33.64 61.53 -13.99
CA SER A 39 -33.11 61.01 -15.27
C SER A 39 -32.22 62.06 -15.93
N PHE A 40 -31.10 61.67 -16.56
CA PHE A 40 -30.41 62.45 -17.60
C PHE A 40 -29.49 61.57 -18.49
N LYS A 41 -28.78 62.19 -19.46
CA LYS A 41 -28.34 61.57 -20.73
C LYS A 41 -26.82 61.45 -20.93
N THR A 42 -26.48 60.76 -22.01
CA THR A 42 -25.18 60.55 -22.70
C THR A 42 -24.45 61.81 -23.19
N GLU A 43 -23.11 61.72 -23.32
CA GLU A 43 -22.23 62.16 -24.44
C GLU A 43 -20.73 62.12 -23.98
N LEU A 44 -19.72 62.49 -24.78
CA LEU A 44 -19.10 61.74 -25.90
C LEU A 44 -17.63 62.21 -26.13
N ASN A 45 -16.90 61.57 -27.07
CA ASN A 45 -15.55 61.90 -27.60
C ASN A 45 -14.35 61.74 -26.62
N GLU A 46 -13.22 61.09 -26.93
CA GLU A 46 -12.30 61.02 -28.10
C GLU A 46 -11.15 62.05 -28.08
N ASP A 47 -9.90 61.56 -28.15
CA ASP A 47 -8.82 62.16 -28.97
C ASP A 47 -7.70 61.13 -29.31
N ARG A 48 -6.91 61.34 -30.38
CA ARG A 48 -6.12 60.27 -31.04
C ARG A 48 -4.98 60.74 -32.00
N ALA A 49 -3.79 60.12 -31.89
CA ALA A 49 -2.76 60.05 -32.96
C ALA A 49 -1.87 58.79 -32.78
N ALA A 50 -1.41 57.96 -33.75
CA ALA A 50 -1.21 58.02 -35.22
C ALA A 50 0.14 58.66 -35.66
N SER A 51 0.93 58.16 -36.65
CA SER A 51 0.95 56.91 -37.49
C SER A 51 2.40 56.68 -38.03
N SER A 52 2.80 55.71 -38.88
CA SER A 52 2.17 54.56 -39.56
C SER A 52 3.10 53.31 -39.45
N VAL A 53 3.64 52.48 -40.38
CA VAL A 53 3.68 52.21 -41.86
C VAL A 53 4.02 50.68 -41.96
N ILE A 54 3.31 49.73 -42.60
CA ILE A 54 2.84 49.48 -44.00
C ILE A 54 3.94 48.83 -44.92
N PRO A 55 3.69 47.76 -45.74
CA PRO A 55 2.61 46.72 -45.72
C PRO A 55 2.99 45.27 -46.18
N SER A 56 2.03 44.34 -46.11
CA SER A 56 1.62 43.39 -47.19
C SER A 56 0.32 42.68 -46.77
N SER A 57 -0.84 42.79 -47.46
CA SER A 57 -1.22 42.32 -48.81
C SER A 57 -1.71 40.85 -48.80
N LEU A 58 -2.90 40.46 -49.31
CA LEU A 58 -4.04 41.20 -49.91
C LEU A 58 -5.35 40.35 -49.89
N THR A 59 -6.52 40.98 -50.00
CA THR A 59 -7.84 40.34 -50.23
C THR A 59 -8.66 41.09 -51.31
N PRO A 60 -9.43 40.41 -52.18
CA PRO A 60 -10.38 41.05 -53.10
C PRO A 60 -11.88 40.87 -52.70
N PRO A 61 -12.72 41.91 -52.88
CA PRO A 61 -14.20 41.84 -52.89
C PRO A 61 -14.72 42.08 -54.35
N PRO A 62 -15.91 42.66 -54.65
CA PRO A 62 -17.27 42.61 -54.04
C PRO A 62 -18.38 42.18 -55.06
N SER A 63 -19.63 41.99 -54.58
CA SER A 63 -20.91 42.33 -55.27
C SER A 63 -22.10 41.92 -54.37
N SER A 64 -22.98 42.76 -53.79
CA SER A 64 -23.83 43.88 -54.26
C SER A 64 -25.23 43.47 -54.75
N GLN A 65 -26.28 43.67 -53.93
CA GLN A 65 -27.47 44.52 -54.22
C GLN A 65 -28.65 44.33 -53.23
N VAL A 66 -29.62 45.27 -53.31
CA VAL A 66 -31.00 45.30 -52.74
C VAL A 66 -31.16 45.73 -51.25
N THR A 67 -32.31 46.34 -50.97
CA THR A 67 -32.69 47.16 -49.80
C THR A 67 -34.01 46.67 -49.17
N ASN A 68 -34.33 47.19 -47.97
CA ASN A 68 -35.65 47.42 -47.30
C ASN A 68 -36.92 46.77 -47.93
N ALA A 69 -37.92 46.24 -47.18
CA ALA A 69 -38.45 46.73 -45.90
C ALA A 69 -39.53 45.77 -45.28
N VAL A 70 -39.96 46.07 -44.04
CA VAL A 70 -41.24 45.69 -43.36
C VAL A 70 -41.53 44.19 -43.10
N GLY A 71 -41.94 43.88 -41.86
CA GLY A 71 -42.72 42.66 -41.54
C GLY A 71 -42.43 42.09 -40.15
N ALA A 72 -43.44 42.03 -39.26
CA ALA A 72 -43.36 41.32 -37.99
C ALA A 72 -43.93 39.89 -38.14
N GLY A 73 -43.24 38.86 -37.63
CA GLY A 73 -43.70 37.48 -37.84
C GLY A 73 -42.85 36.32 -37.30
N ALA A 74 -42.66 36.24 -35.97
CA ALA A 74 -42.41 35.01 -35.19
C ALA A 74 -41.17 34.11 -35.46
N VAL A 75 -40.98 33.16 -34.53
CA VAL A 75 -40.12 31.94 -34.55
C VAL A 75 -38.59 32.10 -34.33
N ASN A 76 -38.17 31.67 -33.13
CA ASN A 76 -36.91 31.03 -32.71
C ASN A 76 -35.58 31.22 -33.48
N SER A 77 -34.58 31.70 -32.74
CA SER A 77 -33.18 31.25 -32.82
C SER A 77 -32.72 30.88 -31.40
N GLN A 78 -32.67 29.59 -31.06
CA GLN A 78 -31.46 28.74 -31.10
C GLN A 78 -30.29 29.21 -30.19
N ARG A 79 -30.28 28.71 -28.95
CA ARG A 79 -29.04 28.22 -28.33
C ARG A 79 -28.80 26.80 -28.84
N SER A 80 -27.68 26.53 -29.52
CA SER A 80 -27.25 25.18 -29.89
C SER A 80 -26.55 24.50 -28.70
N GLY A 81 -27.33 23.87 -27.83
CA GLY A 81 -26.81 23.01 -26.77
C GLY A 81 -26.19 21.72 -27.33
N ILE A 82 -25.18 21.19 -26.63
CA ILE A 82 -24.52 19.93 -26.99
C ILE A 82 -25.50 18.77 -26.77
N PHE A 83 -25.75 17.98 -27.82
CA PHE A 83 -26.75 16.91 -27.80
C PHE A 83 -26.23 15.64 -27.11
N SER A 84 -27.13 14.97 -26.38
CA SER A 84 -26.92 13.59 -25.91
C SER A 84 -27.35 12.58 -26.97
N PRO A 85 -26.76 11.36 -27.01
CA PRO A 85 -27.26 10.28 -27.86
C PRO A 85 -28.66 9.83 -27.41
N PRO A 86 -29.54 9.39 -28.33
CA PRO A 86 -30.92 9.03 -28.01
C PRO A 86 -31.02 7.69 -27.26
N ALA A 87 -31.93 7.63 -26.28
CA ALA A 87 -32.22 6.41 -25.54
C ALA A 87 -32.86 5.34 -26.43
N THR A 88 -32.27 4.13 -26.44
CA THR A 88 -32.77 2.99 -27.22
C THR A 88 -33.96 2.31 -26.53
N ALA A 89 -35.10 3.02 -26.47
CA ALA A 89 -36.34 2.47 -25.93
C ALA A 89 -36.85 1.31 -26.79
N ILE A 90 -36.89 0.09 -26.22
CA ILE A 90 -37.51 -1.08 -26.85
C ILE A 90 -39.03 -0.94 -26.76
N ASN A 91 -39.60 -0.06 -27.60
CA ASN A 91 -41.04 0.04 -27.77
C ASN A 91 -41.55 -1.23 -28.45
N GLY A 92 -42.56 -1.86 -27.85
CA GLY A 92 -43.07 -3.15 -28.30
C GLY A 92 -43.68 -3.09 -29.70
N VAL A 93 -43.09 -3.84 -30.64
CA VAL A 93 -43.64 -4.02 -31.99
C VAL A 93 -44.92 -4.84 -31.89
N LYS A 94 -46.08 -4.16 -31.85
CA LYS A 94 -47.33 -4.76 -32.30
C LYS A 94 -47.16 -5.11 -33.77
N ARG A 95 -47.28 -6.38 -34.12
CA ARG A 95 -47.48 -6.81 -35.51
C ARG A 95 -48.86 -6.35 -35.96
N GLU A 96 -48.92 -5.22 -36.65
CA GLU A 96 -50.03 -4.96 -37.57
C GLU A 96 -49.83 -5.85 -38.80
N ILE A 97 -50.87 -6.58 -39.18
CA ILE A 97 -50.81 -7.56 -40.28
C ILE A 97 -50.89 -6.78 -41.60
N VAL A 98 -49.78 -6.73 -42.33
CA VAL A 98 -49.74 -6.13 -43.66
C VAL A 98 -50.52 -7.02 -44.64
N PRO A 99 -51.49 -6.49 -45.41
CA PRO A 99 -52.23 -7.29 -46.39
C PRO A 99 -51.29 -7.72 -47.53
N GLY A 100 -50.83 -8.98 -47.47
CA GLY A 100 -49.78 -9.52 -48.35
C GLY A 100 -48.85 -10.56 -47.72
N GLU A 101 -49.04 -10.93 -46.44
CA GLU A 101 -48.37 -12.09 -45.82
C GLU A 101 -48.96 -13.39 -46.44
N PHE A 102 -48.13 -14.17 -47.15
CA PHE A 102 -48.57 -15.38 -47.84
C PHE A 102 -48.91 -16.49 -46.84
N ILE A 103 -50.18 -16.85 -46.73
CA ILE A 103 -50.64 -17.97 -45.91
C ILE A 103 -50.56 -19.26 -46.76
N PRO A 104 -49.70 -20.24 -46.41
CA PRO A 104 -49.62 -21.49 -47.16
C PRO A 104 -50.94 -22.28 -47.03
N PRO A 105 -51.44 -22.91 -48.12
CA PRO A 105 -52.67 -23.69 -48.09
C PRO A 105 -52.53 -24.88 -47.13
N THR A 106 -53.59 -25.15 -46.36
CA THR A 106 -53.62 -26.22 -45.36
C THR A 106 -53.74 -27.61 -46.02
N GLN A 107 -53.41 -28.68 -45.28
CA GLN A 107 -53.40 -30.05 -45.85
C GLN A 107 -54.77 -30.51 -46.37
N SER A 108 -55.88 -30.09 -45.76
CA SER A 108 -57.24 -30.34 -46.28
C SER A 108 -57.48 -29.59 -47.59
N GLN A 109 -57.13 -28.30 -47.65
CA GLN A 109 -57.24 -27.49 -48.88
C GLN A 109 -56.41 -28.03 -50.05
N ILE A 110 -55.35 -28.82 -49.80
CA ILE A 110 -54.54 -29.49 -50.83
C ILE A 110 -55.13 -30.86 -51.22
N ALA A 111 -55.85 -31.53 -50.31
CA ALA A 111 -56.53 -32.78 -50.61
C ALA A 111 -57.74 -32.56 -51.53
N ASP A 112 -58.62 -31.62 -51.16
CA ASP A 112 -59.94 -31.43 -51.75
C ASP A 112 -59.93 -30.58 -53.04
N ALA A 113 -58.81 -29.92 -53.38
CA ALA A 113 -58.71 -29.03 -54.53
C ALA A 113 -58.58 -29.73 -55.89
N SER A 114 -59.08 -29.06 -56.94
CA SER A 114 -58.98 -29.50 -58.34
C SER A 114 -57.60 -29.24 -58.97
N VAL A 115 -57.37 -29.80 -60.16
CA VAL A 115 -56.06 -29.75 -60.85
C VAL A 115 -55.64 -28.32 -61.21
N GLU A 116 -56.57 -27.49 -61.70
CA GLU A 116 -56.31 -26.08 -61.98
C GLU A 116 -56.05 -25.25 -60.71
N GLU A 117 -56.74 -25.55 -59.61
CA GLU A 117 -56.53 -24.88 -58.32
C GLU A 117 -55.17 -25.24 -57.73
N LEU A 118 -54.77 -26.52 -57.74
CA LEU A 118 -53.44 -26.97 -57.29
C LEU A 118 -52.32 -26.34 -58.13
N ARG A 119 -52.51 -26.17 -59.44
CA ARG A 119 -51.58 -25.45 -60.33
C ARG A 119 -51.48 -23.96 -59.95
N SER A 120 -52.61 -23.31 -59.68
CA SER A 120 -52.66 -21.90 -59.25
C SER A 120 -51.96 -21.70 -57.89
N MET A 121 -52.26 -22.56 -56.91
CA MET A 121 -51.60 -22.55 -55.59
C MET A 121 -50.08 -22.75 -55.70
N LEU A 122 -49.63 -23.67 -56.56
CA LEU A 122 -48.20 -23.91 -56.78
C LEU A 122 -47.51 -22.71 -57.45
N GLN A 123 -48.16 -22.06 -58.42
CA GLN A 123 -47.64 -20.83 -59.03
C GLN A 123 -47.53 -19.69 -58.01
N GLY A 124 -48.51 -19.54 -57.11
CA GLY A 124 -48.44 -18.61 -55.97
C GLY A 124 -47.25 -18.91 -55.06
N CYS A 125 -47.11 -20.17 -54.60
CA CYS A 125 -45.97 -20.63 -53.79
C CYS A 125 -44.62 -20.32 -54.45
N MET A 126 -44.51 -20.49 -55.78
CA MET A 126 -43.28 -20.20 -56.53
C MET A 126 -43.00 -18.70 -56.64
N ALA A 127 -44.02 -17.87 -56.85
CA ALA A 127 -43.89 -16.41 -56.90
C ALA A 127 -43.45 -15.85 -55.53
N ASP A 128 -44.07 -16.31 -54.44
CA ASP A 128 -43.69 -15.88 -53.09
C ASP A 128 -42.33 -16.45 -52.65
N GLN A 129 -41.95 -17.65 -53.07
CA GLN A 129 -40.59 -18.13 -52.86
C GLN A 129 -39.55 -17.27 -53.62
N ALA A 130 -39.89 -16.77 -54.81
CA ALA A 130 -39.02 -15.84 -55.55
C ALA A 130 -38.93 -14.47 -54.85
N ARG A 131 -40.06 -13.93 -54.35
CA ARG A 131 -40.11 -12.71 -53.54
C ARG A 131 -39.23 -12.82 -52.29
N LEU A 132 -39.44 -13.85 -51.47
CA LEU A 132 -38.68 -14.07 -50.24
C LEU A 132 -37.18 -14.29 -50.49
N LYS A 133 -36.80 -14.95 -51.60
CA LYS A 133 -35.38 -15.05 -52.03
C LYS A 133 -34.78 -13.69 -52.37
N MET A 134 -35.54 -12.81 -53.02
CA MET A 134 -35.10 -11.46 -53.38
C MET A 134 -35.00 -10.54 -52.16
N GLU A 135 -35.97 -10.60 -51.24
CA GLU A 135 -35.93 -9.89 -49.96
C GLU A 135 -34.77 -10.37 -49.08
N ALA A 136 -34.53 -11.68 -48.97
CA ALA A 136 -33.40 -12.23 -48.23
C ALA A 136 -32.04 -11.82 -48.85
N ALA A 137 -31.94 -11.76 -50.18
CA ALA A 137 -30.75 -11.25 -50.86
C ALA A 137 -30.55 -9.74 -50.59
N HIS A 138 -31.63 -8.95 -50.55
CA HIS A 138 -31.58 -7.52 -50.23
C HIS A 138 -31.12 -7.28 -48.79
N HIS A 139 -31.71 -7.96 -47.81
CA HIS A 139 -31.27 -7.86 -46.41
C HIS A 139 -29.83 -8.34 -46.20
N LYS A 140 -29.38 -9.39 -46.91
CA LYS A 140 -27.98 -9.82 -46.87
C LYS A 140 -27.03 -8.77 -47.45
N LEU A 141 -27.42 -8.07 -48.52
CA LEU A 141 -26.64 -6.97 -49.08
C LEU A 141 -26.57 -5.77 -48.10
N GLN A 142 -27.70 -5.38 -47.50
CA GLN A 142 -27.74 -4.33 -46.47
C GLN A 142 -26.84 -4.67 -45.28
N PHE A 143 -26.93 -5.90 -44.76
CA PHE A 143 -26.10 -6.38 -43.65
C PHE A 143 -24.60 -6.30 -44.01
N ASN A 144 -24.21 -6.78 -45.19
CA ASN A 144 -22.82 -6.69 -45.65
C ASN A 144 -22.33 -5.24 -45.78
N MET A 145 -23.16 -4.32 -46.28
CA MET A 145 -22.80 -2.90 -46.37
C MET A 145 -22.67 -2.22 -45.00
N LEU A 146 -23.50 -2.60 -44.03
CA LEU A 146 -23.40 -2.10 -42.65
C LEU A 146 -22.18 -2.67 -41.92
N ALA A 147 -21.87 -3.96 -42.11
CA ALA A 147 -20.67 -4.59 -41.57
C ALA A 147 -19.38 -3.95 -42.11
N LEU A 148 -19.30 -3.70 -43.42
CA LEU A 148 -18.15 -3.02 -44.04
C LEU A 148 -17.98 -1.58 -43.52
N ARG A 149 -19.08 -0.83 -43.32
CA ARG A 149 -19.02 0.51 -42.70
C ARG A 149 -18.52 0.47 -41.26
N ALA A 150 -19.02 -0.47 -40.46
CA ALA A 150 -18.53 -0.64 -39.08
C ALA A 150 -17.04 -1.03 -39.03
N GLU A 151 -16.56 -1.81 -40.00
CA GLU A 151 -15.13 -2.15 -40.13
C GLU A 151 -14.28 -0.93 -40.57
N GLU A 152 -14.82 -0.04 -41.42
CA GLU A 152 -14.17 1.20 -41.83
C GLU A 152 -14.16 2.24 -40.70
N ASP A 153 -15.27 2.45 -40.00
CA ASP A 153 -15.41 3.36 -38.86
C ASP A 153 -14.52 2.94 -37.68
N THR A 154 -14.40 1.63 -37.39
CA THR A 154 -13.50 1.13 -36.33
C THR A 154 -12.03 1.28 -36.70
N LYS A 155 -11.63 1.05 -37.95
CA LYS A 155 -10.26 1.35 -38.43
C LYS A 155 -9.96 2.84 -38.35
N ARG A 156 -10.91 3.69 -38.73
CA ARG A 156 -10.80 5.15 -38.63
C ARG A 156 -10.62 5.60 -37.18
N ALA A 157 -11.47 5.14 -36.27
CA ALA A 157 -11.36 5.45 -34.84
C ALA A 157 -10.03 4.99 -34.23
N ALA A 158 -9.50 3.83 -34.66
CA ALA A 158 -8.18 3.37 -34.23
C ALA A 158 -7.04 4.30 -34.69
N VAL A 159 -7.09 4.81 -35.92
CA VAL A 159 -6.11 5.79 -36.44
C VAL A 159 -6.24 7.15 -35.74
N GLU A 160 -7.45 7.65 -35.53
CA GLU A 160 -7.69 8.92 -34.81
C GLU A 160 -7.23 8.82 -33.34
N HIS A 161 -7.40 7.66 -32.70
CA HIS A 161 -6.86 7.36 -31.37
C HIS A 161 -5.32 7.23 -31.35
N GLU A 162 -4.70 6.64 -32.39
CA GLU A 162 -3.23 6.56 -32.47
C GLU A 162 -2.60 7.94 -32.71
N MET A 163 -3.23 8.78 -33.52
CA MET A 163 -2.81 10.17 -33.77
C MET A 163 -2.89 11.02 -32.50
N THR A 164 -4.05 11.04 -31.82
CA THR A 164 -4.22 11.78 -30.56
C THR A 164 -3.29 11.26 -29.45
N LYS A 165 -3.04 9.94 -29.39
CA LYS A 165 -2.03 9.37 -28.48
C LYS A 165 -0.62 9.91 -28.75
N LYS A 166 -0.21 10.05 -30.03
CA LYS A 166 1.09 10.63 -30.41
C LYS A 166 1.17 12.12 -30.07
N GLU A 167 0.11 12.89 -30.31
CA GLU A 167 0.04 14.30 -29.93
C GLU A 167 0.17 14.48 -28.42
N VAL A 168 -0.59 13.71 -27.63
CA VAL A 168 -0.49 13.71 -26.16
C VAL A 168 0.92 13.32 -25.69
N GLN A 169 1.55 12.32 -26.32
CA GLN A 169 2.91 11.92 -25.97
C GLN A 169 3.94 13.02 -26.26
N VAL A 170 3.83 13.73 -27.40
CA VAL A 170 4.68 14.88 -27.73
C VAL A 170 4.46 16.04 -26.77
N LEU A 171 3.21 16.34 -26.41
CA LEU A 171 2.88 17.38 -25.42
C LEU A 171 3.43 17.03 -24.03
N GLN A 172 3.26 15.79 -23.56
CA GLN A 172 3.84 15.29 -22.31
C GLN A 172 5.36 15.38 -22.30
N GLN A 173 6.03 15.02 -23.40
CA GLN A 173 7.49 15.12 -23.51
C GLN A 173 7.95 16.59 -23.49
N ALA A 174 7.22 17.50 -24.15
CA ALA A 174 7.48 18.94 -24.13
C ALA A 174 7.15 19.59 -22.77
N GLU A 175 6.17 19.09 -22.03
CA GLU A 175 5.85 19.49 -20.65
C GLU A 175 6.93 19.03 -19.67
N CYS A 176 7.28 17.74 -19.69
CA CYS A 176 8.36 17.17 -18.90
C CYS A 176 9.70 17.89 -19.15
N ALA A 177 10.02 18.21 -20.41
CA ALA A 177 11.23 18.97 -20.75
C ALA A 177 11.19 20.44 -20.27
N ARG A 178 10.00 21.04 -20.11
CA ARG A 178 9.83 22.39 -19.50
C ARG A 178 9.90 22.31 -17.98
N GLN A 179 9.33 21.27 -17.37
CA GLN A 179 9.35 21.03 -15.93
C GLN A 179 10.76 20.70 -15.43
N ALA A 180 11.47 19.76 -16.06
CA ALA A 180 12.86 19.44 -15.71
C ALA A 180 13.79 20.67 -15.80
N ARG A 181 13.56 21.57 -16.77
CA ARG A 181 14.28 22.86 -16.84
C ARG A 181 13.96 23.79 -15.67
N ARG A 182 12.69 23.89 -15.26
CA ARG A 182 12.28 24.66 -14.07
C ARG A 182 12.87 24.07 -12.79
N GLU A 183 12.88 22.75 -12.65
CA GLU A 183 13.43 22.03 -11.50
C GLU A 183 14.96 22.20 -11.40
N ILE A 184 15.69 22.13 -12.53
CA ILE A 184 17.13 22.42 -12.57
C ILE A 184 17.41 23.87 -12.16
N THR A 185 16.66 24.85 -12.67
CA THR A 185 16.82 26.26 -12.28
C THR A 185 16.51 26.46 -10.79
N ALA A 186 15.37 25.95 -10.29
CA ALA A 186 14.97 26.08 -8.90
C ALA A 186 15.92 25.36 -7.94
N ALA A 187 16.48 24.22 -8.33
CA ALA A 187 17.52 23.52 -7.57
C ALA A 187 18.83 24.33 -7.53
N SER A 188 19.22 24.98 -8.63
CA SER A 188 20.37 25.89 -8.69
C SER A 188 20.16 27.11 -7.79
N GLU A 189 18.99 27.77 -7.87
CA GLU A 189 18.63 28.91 -7.04
C GLU A 189 18.55 28.55 -5.55
N SER A 190 17.95 27.40 -5.21
CA SER A 190 17.91 26.87 -3.83
C SER A 190 19.31 26.57 -3.29
N THR A 191 20.19 25.99 -4.12
CA THR A 191 21.59 25.71 -3.74
C THR A 191 22.39 26.99 -3.53
N GLN A 192 22.20 28.00 -4.40
CA GLN A 192 22.84 29.31 -4.27
C GLN A 192 22.32 30.09 -3.04
N ALA A 193 21.03 30.02 -2.74
CA ALA A 193 20.45 30.60 -1.53
C ALA A 193 21.01 29.94 -0.26
N LYS A 194 21.06 28.59 -0.22
CA LYS A 194 21.67 27.83 0.89
C LYS A 194 23.14 28.16 1.07
N TYR A 195 23.90 28.29 -0.02
CA TYR A 195 25.31 28.71 0.02
C TYR A 195 25.49 30.12 0.61
N LEU A 196 24.68 31.09 0.18
CA LEU A 196 24.73 32.46 0.71
C LEU A 196 24.34 32.54 2.19
N GLN A 197 23.32 31.78 2.61
CA GLN A 197 22.91 31.69 4.00
C GLN A 197 24.00 31.03 4.88
N LEU A 198 24.59 29.93 4.42
CA LEU A 198 25.69 29.24 5.11
C LEU A 198 26.94 30.12 5.22
N ARG A 199 27.24 30.90 4.17
CA ARG A 199 28.32 31.90 4.19
C ARG A 199 28.08 32.99 5.23
N ALA A 200 26.88 33.57 5.29
CA ALA A 200 26.55 34.60 6.28
C ALA A 200 26.65 34.07 7.73
N LEU A 201 26.21 32.82 7.97
CA LEU A 201 26.39 32.14 9.26
C LEU A 201 27.87 31.89 9.59
N HIS A 202 28.71 31.58 8.59
CA HIS A 202 30.14 31.40 8.79
C HIS A 202 30.85 32.73 9.12
N GLU A 203 30.51 33.82 8.43
CA GLU A 203 31.07 35.16 8.69
C GLU A 203 30.69 35.64 10.11
N LEU A 204 29.43 35.47 10.55
CA LEU A 204 29.02 35.73 11.93
C LEU A 204 29.76 34.86 12.97
N ALA A 205 29.95 33.56 12.69
CA ALA A 205 30.66 32.67 13.60
C ALA A 205 32.16 33.02 13.75
N LEU A 206 32.77 33.64 12.73
CA LEU A 206 34.13 34.18 12.83
C LEU A 206 34.17 35.43 13.73
N GLU A 207 33.21 36.35 13.58
CA GLU A 207 33.11 37.54 14.44
C GLU A 207 32.90 37.18 15.93
N GLU A 208 32.03 36.20 16.23
CA GLU A 208 31.85 35.71 17.60
C GLU A 208 33.10 35.04 18.17
N ASN A 209 33.84 34.29 17.34
CA ASN A 209 35.08 33.63 17.74
C ASN A 209 36.20 34.64 18.03
N ASP A 210 36.37 35.66 17.19
CA ASP A 210 37.33 36.75 17.47
C ASP A 210 36.93 37.57 18.71
N ALA A 211 35.63 37.81 18.92
CA ALA A 211 35.13 38.45 20.14
C ALA A 211 35.41 37.59 21.40
N LEU A 212 35.27 36.26 21.31
CA LEU A 212 35.66 35.32 22.36
C LEU A 212 37.17 35.29 22.59
N HIS A 213 37.97 35.26 21.52
CA HIS A 213 39.43 35.23 21.60
C HIS A 213 39.98 36.50 22.30
N ASN A 214 39.40 37.66 21.99
CA ASN A 214 39.73 38.92 22.68
C ASN A 214 39.29 38.92 24.15
N LYS A 215 38.12 38.37 24.49
CA LYS A 215 37.68 38.19 25.90
C LYS A 215 38.64 37.27 26.68
N VAL A 216 39.06 36.14 26.09
CA VAL A 216 40.03 35.21 26.69
C VAL A 216 41.40 35.87 26.88
N LYS A 217 41.87 36.64 25.89
CA LYS A 217 43.12 37.41 25.97
C LYS A 217 43.10 38.45 27.09
N ALA A 218 41.97 39.15 27.27
CA ALA A 218 41.77 40.09 28.38
C ALA A 218 41.75 39.35 29.74
N ALA A 219 41.00 38.24 29.85
CA ALA A 219 40.94 37.44 31.06
C ALA A 219 42.32 36.91 31.51
N ARG A 220 43.13 36.38 30.57
CA ARG A 220 44.52 35.96 30.85
C ARG A 220 45.37 37.11 31.41
N LYS A 221 45.23 38.32 30.88
CA LYS A 221 45.97 39.49 31.39
C LYS A 221 45.56 39.87 32.82
N VAL A 222 44.28 39.75 33.17
CA VAL A 222 43.80 39.97 34.54
C VAL A 222 44.27 38.87 35.49
N ILE A 223 44.34 37.61 35.03
CA ILE A 223 44.88 36.49 35.82
C ILE A 223 46.36 36.73 36.13
N GLN A 224 47.19 37.05 35.13
CA GLN A 224 48.60 37.39 35.34
C GLN A 224 48.76 38.53 36.37
N GLN A 225 48.02 39.62 36.23
CA GLN A 225 48.05 40.73 37.20
C GLN A 225 47.61 40.34 38.62
N LYS A 226 46.87 39.24 38.80
CA LYS A 226 46.55 38.69 40.12
C LYS A 226 47.63 37.76 40.64
N GLU A 227 48.25 36.96 39.77
CA GLU A 227 49.41 36.12 40.10
C GLU A 227 50.60 36.99 40.53
N ASP A 228 50.90 38.06 39.80
CA ASP A 228 51.97 39.03 40.12
C ASP A 228 51.75 39.68 41.51
N VAL A 229 50.51 40.03 41.84
CA VAL A 229 50.13 40.61 43.14
C VAL A 229 50.18 39.56 44.26
N ILE A 230 49.80 38.31 44.00
CA ILE A 230 49.91 37.21 44.96
C ILE A 230 51.38 36.88 45.26
N ALA A 231 52.26 36.93 44.27
CA ALA A 231 53.70 36.78 44.46
C ALA A 231 54.24 37.89 45.38
N SER A 232 53.98 39.17 45.05
CA SER A 232 54.41 40.31 45.87
C SER A 232 53.93 40.24 47.33
N LEU A 233 52.66 39.85 47.56
CA LEU A 233 52.12 39.66 48.92
C LEU A 233 52.70 38.43 49.64
N THR A 234 53.24 37.46 48.91
CA THR A 234 53.93 36.29 49.47
C THR A 234 55.35 36.69 49.90
N ASP A 235 56.05 37.49 49.10
CA ASP A 235 57.38 38.02 49.42
C ASP A 235 57.34 38.95 50.65
N GLU A 236 56.36 39.87 50.72
CA GLU A 236 56.12 40.69 51.92
C GLU A 236 55.84 39.85 53.17
N ARG A 237 55.08 38.76 53.02
CA ARG A 237 54.78 37.82 54.10
C ARG A 237 56.02 37.07 54.56
N GLU A 238 56.90 36.62 53.67
CA GLU A 238 58.18 36.01 54.05
C GLU A 238 59.09 37.01 54.75
N LEU A 239 59.20 38.25 54.25
CA LEU A 239 59.98 39.32 54.88
C LEU A 239 59.51 39.60 56.31
N MET A 240 58.19 39.67 56.55
CA MET A 240 57.64 39.82 57.91
C MET A 240 57.87 38.59 58.78
N LEU A 241 57.75 37.37 58.25
CA LEU A 241 58.06 36.14 58.99
C LEU A 241 59.55 36.02 59.36
N ASN A 242 60.45 36.54 58.53
CA ASN A 242 61.89 36.61 58.83
C ASN A 242 62.16 37.62 59.95
N ARG A 243 61.61 38.83 59.86
CA ARG A 243 61.70 39.82 60.97
C ARG A 243 61.10 39.32 62.29
N ILE A 244 60.06 38.48 62.24
CA ILE A 244 59.48 37.84 63.45
C ILE A 244 60.42 36.75 64.01
N ARG A 245 61.20 36.06 63.17
CA ARG A 245 62.26 35.13 63.62
C ARG A 245 63.45 35.90 64.22
N GLU A 246 63.98 36.88 63.51
CA GLU A 246 65.06 37.76 63.98
C GLU A 246 64.72 38.41 65.33
N ASN A 247 63.54 39.03 65.46
CA ASN A 247 63.08 39.62 66.73
C ASN A 247 62.91 38.58 67.86
N ARG A 248 62.54 37.32 67.54
CA ARG A 248 62.50 36.24 68.54
C ARG A 248 63.89 35.81 68.97
N GLU A 249 64.85 35.71 68.04
CA GLU A 249 66.23 35.35 68.33
C GLU A 249 66.91 36.45 69.16
N HIS A 250 66.72 37.73 68.83
CA HIS A 250 67.15 38.86 69.63
C HIS A 250 66.51 38.85 71.04
N PHE A 251 65.21 38.56 71.14
CA PHE A 251 64.53 38.44 72.44
C PHE A 251 65.07 37.25 73.28
N HIS A 252 65.38 36.11 72.64
CA HIS A 252 66.02 34.98 73.32
C HIS A 252 67.45 35.28 73.77
N GLN A 253 68.23 36.05 72.99
CA GLN A 253 69.55 36.54 73.42
C GLN A 253 69.42 37.47 74.63
N LEU A 254 68.48 38.42 74.61
CA LEU A 254 68.21 39.34 75.73
C LEU A 254 67.67 38.63 76.99
N CYS A 255 67.08 37.44 76.86
CA CYS A 255 66.55 36.64 77.97
C CYS A 255 67.45 35.46 78.38
N SER A 256 68.67 35.35 77.83
CA SER A 256 69.62 34.29 78.19
C SER A 256 70.43 34.66 79.44
N PRO A 257 70.39 33.88 80.54
CA PRO A 257 71.08 34.23 81.78
C PRO A 257 72.55 33.79 81.80
N GLY A 258 73.46 34.77 81.85
CA GLY A 258 74.91 34.60 81.88
C GLY A 258 75.58 35.26 80.66
N ASP A 259 76.64 36.05 80.77
CA ASP A 259 77.52 36.34 81.92
C ASP A 259 77.90 37.85 81.97
N HIS A 260 78.58 38.29 83.03
CA HIS A 260 78.79 39.72 83.34
C HIS A 260 79.95 40.39 82.57
N SER A 261 79.63 41.39 81.72
CA SER A 261 80.56 42.47 81.34
C SER A 261 79.82 43.80 81.08
N GLN A 262 80.49 44.94 81.29
CA GLN A 262 79.83 46.24 81.51
C GLN A 262 79.46 47.06 80.25
N GLU A 263 79.49 46.48 79.04
CA GLU A 263 79.47 47.28 77.80
C GLU A 263 78.08 47.50 77.17
N GLY A 264 77.09 46.64 77.48
CA GLY A 264 75.78 46.66 76.81
C GLY A 264 74.97 47.97 76.94
N PHE A 265 75.16 48.74 78.01
CA PHE A 265 74.42 49.98 78.23
C PHE A 265 75.00 51.19 77.50
N ALA A 266 76.29 51.17 77.13
CA ALA A 266 76.92 52.25 76.36
C ALA A 266 76.42 52.27 74.91
N VAL A 267 76.27 51.10 74.28
CA VAL A 267 75.77 50.95 72.90
C VAL A 267 74.35 51.51 72.76
N LEU A 268 73.49 51.30 73.77
CA LEU A 268 72.11 51.79 73.77
C LEU A 268 72.02 53.33 73.76
N LEU A 269 72.95 54.01 74.45
CA LEU A 269 73.04 55.47 74.46
C LEU A 269 73.57 56.03 73.14
N GLN A 270 74.53 55.35 72.50
CA GLN A 270 75.09 55.78 71.21
C GLN A 270 74.12 55.57 70.03
N ALA A 271 73.17 54.62 70.15
CA ALA A 271 72.06 54.44 69.21
C ALA A 271 70.97 55.53 69.33
N LEU A 272 70.95 56.29 70.43
CA LEU A 272 69.99 57.37 70.69
C LEU A 272 70.53 58.78 70.36
N SER A 273 71.76 58.88 69.84
CA SER A 273 72.46 60.15 69.60
C SER A 273 72.81 60.40 68.12
N GLN A 274 71.97 59.95 67.19
CA GLN A 274 72.01 60.40 65.79
C GLN A 274 70.63 60.93 65.38
N ASP A 275 70.62 62.02 64.62
CA ASP A 275 69.52 62.99 64.62
C ASP A 275 68.23 62.57 63.91
N ASN A 276 67.12 63.12 64.44
CA ASN A 276 65.86 63.26 63.71
C ASN A 276 66.05 64.04 62.41
N ASN A 277 65.33 63.65 61.35
CA ASN A 277 64.67 64.62 60.47
C ASN A 277 63.50 63.97 59.69
N SER A 278 62.51 64.80 59.33
CA SER A 278 61.39 64.49 58.42
C SER A 278 60.22 63.59 58.92
N ALA A 279 59.51 64.06 59.95
CA ALA A 279 58.03 64.01 60.00
C ALA A 279 57.45 65.34 59.41
N PRO A 280 56.13 65.53 59.10
CA PRO A 280 54.90 64.80 59.49
C PRO A 280 54.05 64.37 58.25
N SER A 281 52.73 64.02 58.22
CA SER A 281 51.59 64.21 59.15
C SER A 281 50.44 63.19 58.91
N THR A 282 49.71 62.82 59.97
CA THR A 282 48.27 62.39 59.96
C THR A 282 47.34 63.62 59.72
N PRO A 283 45.99 63.54 59.43
CA PRO A 283 44.99 62.64 60.08
C PRO A 283 43.64 62.32 59.34
N ILE A 284 42.67 61.75 60.10
CA ILE A 284 41.18 61.71 59.93
C ILE A 284 40.53 60.54 59.14
N ILE A 285 39.34 60.15 59.60
CA ILE A 285 38.45 59.04 59.16
C ILE A 285 37.17 59.60 58.49
N GLY A 286 36.60 58.88 57.51
CA GLY A 286 35.28 59.18 56.90
C GLY A 286 34.47 57.92 56.55
N GLN A 287 33.13 58.01 56.51
CA GLN A 287 32.20 56.86 56.37
C GLN A 287 31.64 56.64 54.95
N ARG A 288 31.07 55.44 54.72
CA ARG A 288 30.27 55.06 53.53
C ARG A 288 28.93 55.83 53.43
N PRO A 289 28.39 55.98 52.22
CA PRO A 289 27.07 55.36 51.93
C PRO A 289 27.01 54.67 50.55
N ALA A 290 25.80 54.29 50.09
CA ALA A 290 25.54 53.49 48.87
C ALA A 290 24.39 54.08 47.98
N PRO A 291 23.70 53.38 47.05
CA PRO A 291 23.65 53.79 45.63
C PRO A 291 22.26 54.23 45.09
N ARG A 292 22.20 54.83 43.88
CA ARG A 292 21.05 54.75 42.92
C ARG A 292 21.23 55.46 41.54
N VAL A 293 20.69 54.79 40.50
CA VAL A 293 19.91 55.25 39.30
C VAL A 293 20.15 56.65 38.65
N PRO A 294 20.30 56.73 37.31
CA PRO A 294 20.16 57.95 36.49
C PRO A 294 18.79 58.08 35.78
N LEU A 295 18.32 59.31 35.51
CA LEU A 295 17.08 59.60 34.75
C LEU A 295 17.06 61.01 34.10
N LYS A 296 17.08 61.07 32.75
CA LYS A 296 16.59 62.20 31.87
C LYS A 296 17.32 63.58 32.02
N HIS A 297 17.22 64.58 31.13
CA HIS A 297 16.42 64.82 29.90
C HIS A 297 17.06 65.90 28.96
N THR A 298 16.93 65.77 27.62
CA THR A 298 16.94 66.86 26.58
C THR A 298 18.21 67.73 26.40
N ARG A 299 18.57 68.38 25.27
CA ARG A 299 17.99 68.69 23.91
C ARG A 299 19.18 69.05 22.94
N ASN A 300 19.12 69.45 21.64
CA ASN A 300 18.08 69.77 20.64
C ASN A 300 18.63 69.65 19.18
N VAL A 301 17.75 69.42 18.18
CA VAL A 301 17.73 69.84 16.74
C VAL A 301 19.04 70.12 15.94
N GLN A 302 19.23 69.36 14.86
CA GLN A 302 19.21 69.88 13.47
C GLN A 302 18.69 68.81 12.48
N SER A 303 18.44 69.16 11.21
CA SER A 303 17.65 68.38 10.24
C SER A 303 18.42 68.07 8.95
N MET A 304 18.07 66.98 8.24
CA MET A 304 17.85 66.95 6.78
C MET A 304 17.24 65.60 6.33
N SER A 305 16.64 65.55 5.15
CA SER A 305 15.90 64.41 4.58
C SER A 305 16.40 64.02 3.18
N SER A 306 16.13 62.78 2.73
CA SER A 306 15.82 62.43 1.32
C SER A 306 15.59 60.92 1.09
N LEU A 307 14.90 60.60 -0.01
CA LEU A 307 14.76 59.27 -0.63
C LEU A 307 15.81 59.11 -1.76
N PRO A 308 16.11 57.87 -2.17
CA PRO A 308 15.78 57.42 -3.55
C PRO A 308 15.10 56.03 -3.54
N SER A 309 14.12 55.67 -4.37
CA SER A 309 13.82 55.89 -5.80
C SER A 309 14.49 54.89 -6.77
N THR A 310 13.71 54.39 -7.72
CA THR A 310 14.04 53.33 -8.70
C THR A 310 14.99 53.75 -9.82
N PRO A 311 15.77 52.81 -10.39
CA PRO A 311 16.32 52.94 -11.74
C PRO A 311 15.56 52.07 -12.77
N MET A 312 15.03 52.69 -13.82
CA MET A 312 14.71 51.99 -15.08
C MET A 312 15.79 52.25 -16.13
N ALA A 313 16.09 51.21 -16.91
CA ALA A 313 16.67 51.20 -18.26
C ALA A 313 17.50 52.40 -18.76
N ARG A 314 18.78 52.15 -19.02
CA ARG A 314 19.49 52.75 -20.17
C ARG A 314 20.49 51.77 -20.79
N THR A 315 20.33 51.51 -22.08
CA THR A 315 21.25 50.72 -22.91
C THR A 315 22.34 51.61 -23.53
N PRO A 316 23.59 51.11 -23.61
CA PRO A 316 24.50 51.40 -24.71
C PRO A 316 24.56 50.19 -25.66
N ALA A 317 24.60 50.43 -26.96
CA ALA A 317 24.79 49.39 -27.97
C ALA A 317 26.27 49.21 -28.35
N ASN A 318 26.57 48.11 -29.06
CA ASN A 318 27.85 47.80 -29.70
C ASN A 318 29.09 47.69 -28.78
N ASN A 319 29.53 46.44 -28.58
CA ASN A 319 30.80 46.08 -29.19
C ASN A 319 30.77 44.63 -29.73
N ARG A 320 31.50 44.37 -30.82
CA ARG A 320 31.64 43.03 -31.43
C ARG A 320 33.02 42.46 -31.11
N GLY A 321 33.13 41.16 -30.88
CA GLY A 321 34.39 40.45 -31.13
C GLY A 321 34.68 39.21 -30.29
N LEU A 322 35.20 38.18 -30.99
CA LEU A 322 36.15 37.18 -30.49
C LEU A 322 35.69 36.18 -29.42
N LEU A 323 34.99 35.13 -29.89
CA LEU A 323 35.31 33.76 -29.49
C LEU A 323 35.91 33.03 -30.71
N PRO A 324 36.94 32.17 -30.54
CA PRO A 324 37.55 31.44 -31.64
C PRO A 324 36.78 30.15 -31.98
N SER A 325 36.64 29.86 -33.28
CA SER A 325 36.10 28.58 -33.79
C SER A 325 37.20 27.52 -33.92
N ILE A 326 36.83 26.25 -33.76
CA ILE A 326 37.47 25.10 -34.45
C ILE A 326 36.44 23.96 -34.52
N ASP A 327 36.26 23.40 -35.72
CA ASP A 327 35.42 22.22 -35.98
C ASP A 327 36.24 20.94 -35.86
N LEU A 328 35.64 19.86 -35.35
CA LEU A 328 36.05 18.48 -35.64
C LEU A 328 34.82 17.56 -35.74
N VAL A 329 34.47 17.19 -36.98
CA VAL A 329 33.47 16.16 -37.29
C VAL A 329 34.20 14.90 -37.81
N PRO A 330 33.95 13.71 -37.23
CA PRO A 330 34.34 12.44 -37.83
C PRO A 330 33.16 11.81 -38.60
N GLN A 331 33.38 11.45 -39.87
CA GLN A 331 32.47 10.59 -40.65
C GLN A 331 33.05 9.18 -40.82
N THR A 332 32.20 8.15 -40.70
CA THR A 332 32.45 6.81 -41.26
C THR A 332 31.13 6.05 -41.54
N GLU A 333 30.89 5.75 -42.83
CA GLU A 333 30.08 4.61 -43.33
C GLU A 333 30.99 3.34 -43.41
N PRO A 334 30.57 2.10 -43.80
CA PRO A 334 29.46 1.67 -44.70
C PRO A 334 28.78 0.32 -44.24
N PRO A 335 28.19 -0.58 -45.08
CA PRO A 335 27.80 -0.55 -46.50
C PRO A 335 26.33 -0.99 -46.80
N HIS A 336 26.01 -1.22 -48.09
CA HIS A 336 24.66 -1.39 -48.65
C HIS A 336 24.52 -2.68 -49.51
N ARG A 337 23.27 -3.03 -49.94
CA ARG A 337 22.79 -4.18 -50.81
C ARG A 337 22.16 -5.38 -50.04
N GLN A 338 21.12 -6.11 -50.52
CA GLN A 338 20.29 -5.99 -51.75
C GLN A 338 18.79 -6.43 -51.51
N PRO A 339 17.91 -6.81 -52.50
CA PRO A 339 16.50 -6.38 -52.47
C PRO A 339 15.45 -7.40 -51.97
N ARG A 340 14.18 -6.95 -51.95
CA ARG A 340 12.95 -7.73 -51.68
C ARG A 340 12.73 -8.89 -52.66
N PHE A 341 12.06 -9.94 -52.18
CA PHE A 341 11.51 -11.04 -52.98
C PHE A 341 9.97 -11.04 -52.89
N VAL A 342 9.28 -11.56 -53.91
CA VAL A 342 7.81 -11.68 -54.00
C VAL A 342 7.46 -13.14 -54.31
N PRO A 343 6.55 -13.80 -53.58
CA PRO A 343 6.13 -15.17 -53.90
C PRO A 343 5.02 -15.19 -54.96
N ASP A 344 5.31 -15.74 -56.14
CA ASP A 344 4.28 -16.17 -57.10
C ASP A 344 3.61 -17.48 -56.63
N ALA A 345 2.31 -17.62 -56.91
CA ALA A 345 1.55 -18.84 -56.61
C ALA A 345 1.34 -19.69 -57.89
N PRO A 346 1.68 -21.00 -57.90
CA PRO A 346 1.51 -21.87 -59.06
C PRO A 346 0.05 -22.30 -59.27
N ALA A 347 -0.26 -22.77 -60.49
CA ALA A 347 -1.63 -23.02 -60.93
C ALA A 347 -1.89 -24.46 -61.43
N THR A 348 -3.17 -24.74 -61.71
CA THR A 348 -3.76 -25.93 -62.38
C THR A 348 -3.98 -27.18 -61.50
N PRO A 349 -4.87 -28.12 -61.89
CA PRO A 349 -5.81 -28.11 -63.02
C PRO A 349 -7.30 -28.28 -62.65
N LYS A 350 -8.20 -27.94 -63.58
CA LYS A 350 -9.63 -28.32 -63.52
C LYS A 350 -9.80 -29.80 -63.92
N ARG A 351 -10.77 -30.50 -63.34
CA ARG A 351 -11.36 -31.71 -63.92
C ARG A 351 -12.86 -31.50 -64.17
N GLN A 352 -13.32 -31.91 -65.34
CA GLN A 352 -14.75 -31.98 -65.66
C GLN A 352 -15.29 -33.33 -65.20
N ASP A 353 -16.59 -33.41 -64.91
CA ASP A 353 -17.32 -34.65 -65.13
C ASP A 353 -18.72 -34.37 -65.69
N ARG A 354 -19.20 -35.25 -66.57
CA ARG A 354 -20.49 -35.11 -67.28
C ARG A 354 -21.35 -36.32 -66.95
N ARG A 355 -22.50 -36.12 -66.29
CA ARG A 355 -23.59 -37.11 -66.32
C ARG A 355 -24.78 -36.57 -67.09
N LYS A 356 -25.36 -37.46 -67.90
CA LYS A 356 -26.39 -37.16 -68.91
C LYS A 356 -27.77 -37.18 -68.27
N SER A 357 -28.69 -36.40 -68.82
CA SER A 357 -30.12 -36.59 -68.59
C SER A 357 -30.58 -37.98 -69.04
N ARG A 358 -31.63 -38.46 -68.39
CA ARG A 358 -32.52 -39.51 -68.90
C ARG A 358 -33.93 -39.02 -68.61
N GLU A 359 -34.63 -38.59 -69.65
CA GLU A 359 -36.06 -38.32 -69.54
C GLU A 359 -36.82 -39.65 -69.52
N SER A 360 -37.80 -39.74 -68.64
CA SER A 360 -38.79 -40.82 -68.60
C SER A 360 -40.17 -40.19 -68.57
N THR A 361 -41.05 -40.63 -69.46
CA THR A 361 -42.42 -40.11 -69.58
C THR A 361 -43.23 -40.40 -68.31
N ILE A 362 -43.66 -39.33 -67.64
CA ILE A 362 -44.51 -39.35 -66.44
C ILE A 362 -45.97 -39.18 -66.88
N SER A 363 -46.89 -39.96 -66.31
CA SER A 363 -48.31 -39.95 -66.69
C SER A 363 -49.03 -38.65 -66.26
N ALA A 364 -50.24 -38.43 -66.79
CA ALA A 364 -51.09 -37.32 -66.37
C ALA A 364 -51.53 -37.44 -64.90
N GLU A 365 -51.65 -38.67 -64.39
CA GLU A 365 -52.01 -38.99 -63.01
C GLU A 365 -50.82 -38.78 -62.06
N ASP A 366 -49.64 -39.30 -62.42
CA ASP A 366 -48.38 -39.08 -61.70
C ASP A 366 -48.08 -37.58 -61.50
N ASN A 367 -48.41 -36.73 -62.48
CA ASN A 367 -48.24 -35.27 -62.38
C ASN A 367 -49.17 -34.61 -61.34
N GLN A 368 -50.36 -35.18 -61.05
CA GLN A 368 -51.18 -34.69 -59.93
C GLN A 368 -50.55 -35.06 -58.59
N GLU A 369 -50.03 -36.29 -58.49
CA GLU A 369 -49.43 -36.81 -57.27
C GLU A 369 -48.11 -36.09 -56.94
N LEU A 370 -47.25 -35.83 -57.93
CA LEU A 370 -46.09 -34.96 -57.75
C LEU A 370 -46.48 -33.53 -57.32
N ALA A 371 -47.56 -32.96 -57.84
CA ALA A 371 -48.02 -31.62 -57.45
C ALA A 371 -48.50 -31.59 -55.99
N ARG A 372 -49.27 -32.59 -55.55
CA ARG A 372 -49.70 -32.75 -54.15
C ARG A 372 -48.50 -32.97 -53.23
N GLN A 373 -47.56 -33.84 -53.58
CA GLN A 373 -46.34 -34.08 -52.78
C GLN A 373 -45.45 -32.83 -52.70
N ALA A 374 -45.31 -32.06 -53.79
CA ALA A 374 -44.57 -30.80 -53.77
C ALA A 374 -45.19 -29.77 -52.81
N LEU A 375 -46.52 -29.61 -52.83
CA LEU A 375 -47.23 -28.72 -51.90
C LEU A 375 -47.15 -29.22 -50.44
N GLN A 376 -47.30 -30.52 -50.19
CA GLN A 376 -47.12 -31.12 -48.86
C GLN A 376 -45.69 -30.93 -48.32
N SER A 377 -44.66 -30.92 -49.19
CA SER A 377 -43.26 -30.63 -48.81
C SER A 377 -43.03 -29.17 -48.38
N PHE A 378 -43.89 -28.25 -48.81
CA PHE A 378 -43.90 -26.84 -48.37
C PHE A 378 -44.60 -26.69 -47.02
N VAL A 379 -45.80 -27.26 -46.86
CA VAL A 379 -46.59 -27.16 -45.61
C VAL A 379 -45.86 -27.81 -44.42
N SER A 380 -45.20 -28.95 -44.65
CA SER A 380 -44.40 -29.64 -43.62
C SER A 380 -43.17 -28.83 -43.17
N ARG A 381 -42.60 -28.00 -44.04
CA ARG A 381 -41.54 -27.04 -43.67
C ARG A 381 -42.09 -25.82 -42.91
N GLY A 382 -43.29 -25.36 -43.23
CA GLY A 382 -43.94 -24.24 -42.51
C GLY A 382 -44.22 -24.55 -41.02
N SER A 383 -44.41 -25.81 -40.66
CA SER A 383 -44.78 -26.23 -39.30
C SER A 383 -43.59 -26.39 -38.32
N GLN A 384 -42.34 -26.13 -38.73
CA GLN A 384 -41.14 -26.32 -37.89
C GLN A 384 -40.61 -25.03 -37.24
N HIS A 385 -41.46 -24.04 -36.97
CA HIS A 385 -41.07 -22.77 -36.31
C HIS A 385 -41.88 -22.46 -35.03
N SER A 386 -42.16 -23.48 -34.21
CA SER A 386 -42.81 -23.29 -32.89
C SER A 386 -42.44 -24.33 -31.82
N GLN A 387 -41.15 -24.73 -31.71
CA GLN A 387 -40.67 -25.45 -30.52
C GLN A 387 -39.17 -25.22 -30.26
N SER A 388 -38.83 -24.63 -29.11
CA SER A 388 -37.46 -24.47 -28.65
C SER A 388 -37.11 -25.60 -27.67
N SER A 389 -36.33 -26.57 -28.13
CA SER A 389 -35.78 -27.63 -27.27
C SER A 389 -34.43 -28.14 -27.79
N ARG A 390 -33.50 -28.41 -26.87
CA ARG A 390 -32.09 -28.72 -27.13
C ARG A 390 -31.91 -30.06 -27.85
N ARG A 391 -31.02 -30.13 -28.85
CA ARG A 391 -29.89 -31.09 -28.87
C ARG A 391 -28.81 -30.75 -29.91
N ARG A 392 -27.67 -31.43 -29.76
CA ARG A 392 -26.34 -31.20 -30.37
C ARG A 392 -26.28 -31.35 -31.90
N PRO A 393 -25.38 -30.63 -32.59
CA PRO A 393 -24.56 -31.20 -33.67
C PRO A 393 -23.32 -31.92 -33.10
N THR A 394 -22.74 -32.85 -33.85
CA THR A 394 -21.50 -33.57 -33.51
C THR A 394 -20.37 -33.23 -34.50
N ASP A 395 -19.21 -32.92 -33.94
CA ASP A 395 -17.88 -33.38 -34.32
C ASP A 395 -17.49 -33.33 -35.81
N GLU A 396 -16.73 -32.28 -36.21
CA GLU A 396 -15.61 -32.41 -37.15
C GLU A 396 -14.62 -31.22 -37.05
N GLU A 397 -13.85 -31.13 -35.95
CA GLU A 397 -12.56 -30.41 -35.88
C GLU A 397 -11.79 -30.88 -34.62
N ALA A 398 -10.45 -30.91 -34.66
CA ALA A 398 -9.65 -31.80 -33.80
C ALA A 398 -8.87 -31.13 -32.66
N GLU A 399 -8.88 -31.83 -31.51
CA GLU A 399 -7.89 -31.86 -30.41
C GLU A 399 -7.17 -30.58 -29.97
N GLY A 400 -7.50 -30.16 -28.73
CA GLY A 400 -6.78 -29.15 -27.96
C GLY A 400 -7.13 -29.26 -26.47
N GLU A 401 -6.69 -30.34 -25.82
CA GLU A 401 -7.09 -30.65 -24.43
C GLU A 401 -6.61 -29.59 -23.42
N ILE A 402 -7.55 -28.86 -22.85
CA ILE A 402 -7.30 -27.96 -21.72
C ILE A 402 -7.25 -28.81 -20.43
N TYR A 403 -6.03 -29.00 -19.90
CA TYR A 403 -5.80 -29.65 -18.62
C TYR A 403 -6.32 -28.78 -17.45
N GLU A 404 -7.60 -28.92 -17.10
CA GLU A 404 -8.09 -28.48 -15.80
C GLU A 404 -7.41 -29.28 -14.68
N SER A 405 -6.66 -28.61 -13.81
CA SER A 405 -6.00 -29.29 -12.70
C SER A 405 -7.04 -29.86 -11.72
N GLN A 406 -6.92 -31.14 -11.38
CA GLN A 406 -7.82 -31.82 -10.44
C GLN A 406 -7.88 -31.12 -9.06
N ALA A 407 -6.83 -30.39 -8.67
CA ALA A 407 -6.80 -29.59 -7.44
C ALA A 407 -7.88 -28.48 -7.43
N SER A 408 -8.15 -27.83 -8.57
CA SER A 408 -9.16 -26.78 -8.70
C SER A 408 -10.58 -27.33 -8.47
N GLN A 409 -10.86 -28.52 -9.01
CA GLN A 409 -12.12 -29.22 -8.83
C GLN A 409 -12.23 -29.80 -7.40
N ALA A 410 -11.17 -30.41 -6.87
CA ALA A 410 -11.13 -30.96 -5.52
C ALA A 410 -11.32 -29.89 -4.43
N ALA A 411 -10.72 -28.71 -4.57
CA ALA A 411 -10.98 -27.58 -3.68
C ALA A 411 -12.45 -27.15 -3.72
N SER A 412 -13.02 -27.10 -4.94
CA SER A 412 -14.43 -26.77 -5.16
C SER A 412 -15.41 -27.82 -4.62
N GLU A 413 -15.01 -29.09 -4.52
CA GLU A 413 -15.80 -30.15 -3.87
C GLU A 413 -15.63 -30.20 -2.36
N MET A 414 -14.40 -30.07 -1.85
CA MET A 414 -14.12 -30.07 -0.40
C MET A 414 -14.84 -28.94 0.32
N LEU A 415 -14.97 -27.78 -0.35
CA LEU A 415 -15.77 -26.66 0.15
C LEU A 415 -17.28 -26.97 0.23
N ARG A 416 -17.84 -27.90 -0.54
CA ARG A 416 -19.31 -28.13 -0.59
C ARG A 416 -19.87 -29.01 0.52
N ARG A 417 -19.05 -29.50 1.45
CA ARG A 417 -19.46 -30.44 2.51
C ARG A 417 -19.79 -29.72 3.83
N ASP A 418 -20.76 -30.26 4.55
CA ASP A 418 -21.34 -29.69 5.78
C ASP A 418 -20.70 -30.28 7.04
N ALA A 419 -20.96 -29.66 8.20
CA ALA A 419 -20.30 -29.94 9.48
C ALA A 419 -21.28 -30.28 10.63
N ARG A 420 -22.52 -30.68 10.31
CA ARG A 420 -23.59 -30.91 11.31
C ARG A 420 -24.39 -32.21 11.21
N GLU A 421 -24.05 -33.12 10.31
CA GLU A 421 -24.70 -34.43 10.24
C GLU A 421 -24.02 -35.44 11.17
N SER A 422 -24.67 -35.72 12.30
CA SER A 422 -24.36 -36.84 13.19
C SER A 422 -24.71 -38.16 12.51
N PHE A 423 -23.73 -39.05 12.36
CA PHE A 423 -23.89 -40.32 11.66
C PHE A 423 -24.63 -41.36 12.52
N GLU A 424 -25.94 -41.53 12.30
CA GLU A 424 -26.63 -42.76 12.69
C GLU A 424 -26.31 -43.86 11.68
N VAL A 425 -25.83 -45.01 12.15
CA VAL A 425 -25.51 -46.17 11.30
C VAL A 425 -26.61 -47.22 11.47
N THR A 426 -27.53 -47.29 10.51
CA THR A 426 -28.38 -48.47 10.33
C THR A 426 -27.56 -49.59 9.71
N GLY A 427 -27.48 -50.73 10.41
CA GLY A 427 -26.54 -51.80 10.07
C GLY A 427 -26.99 -52.72 8.93
N SER A 428 -26.01 -53.33 8.26
CA SER A 428 -26.17 -54.55 7.47
C SER A 428 -25.20 -55.62 7.98
N VAL A 429 -25.55 -56.90 7.82
CA VAL A 429 -25.04 -57.99 8.65
C VAL A 429 -23.76 -58.62 8.07
N GLY A 430 -22.73 -58.78 8.92
CA GLY A 430 -21.52 -59.53 8.62
C GLY A 430 -20.87 -60.08 9.90
N ASN A 431 -21.04 -61.38 10.17
CA ASN A 431 -20.58 -62.01 11.40
C ASN A 431 -19.05 -62.11 11.50
N SER A 432 -18.48 -61.72 12.65
CA SER A 432 -17.50 -62.56 13.37
C SER A 432 -17.37 -62.19 14.85
N ARG A 433 -17.38 -63.24 15.68
CA ARG A 433 -17.03 -63.33 17.11
C ARG A 433 -15.53 -63.05 17.34
N ASP A 434 -15.01 -62.76 18.53
CA ASP A 434 -15.55 -62.38 19.86
C ASP A 434 -14.37 -61.71 20.62
N GLY A 435 -14.61 -60.82 21.61
CA GLY A 435 -13.53 -60.40 22.52
C GLY A 435 -13.61 -58.99 23.13
N THR A 436 -14.21 -58.89 24.32
CA THR A 436 -14.17 -57.75 25.26
C THR A 436 -14.24 -58.29 26.70
N PRO A 437 -14.06 -57.50 27.80
CA PRO A 437 -13.75 -56.07 27.90
C PRO A 437 -12.56 -55.71 28.85
N ALA A 438 -12.09 -54.45 28.79
CA ALA A 438 -11.51 -53.70 29.91
C ALA A 438 -11.49 -52.20 29.54
N ALA A 439 -11.50 -51.27 30.51
CA ALA A 439 -11.78 -49.84 30.28
C ALA A 439 -10.79 -48.87 30.94
N ALA A 440 -10.86 -47.61 30.47
CA ALA A 440 -10.41 -46.37 31.11
C ALA A 440 -8.89 -46.09 31.24
N ASP A 441 -8.61 -44.82 31.61
CA ASP A 441 -7.32 -44.20 31.97
C ASP A 441 -6.10 -44.38 31.03
N ARG A 442 -5.97 -43.44 30.08
CA ARG A 442 -4.64 -43.07 29.55
C ARG A 442 -4.41 -41.65 28.99
N SER A 443 -5.38 -40.74 29.06
CA SER A 443 -5.28 -39.40 28.41
C SER A 443 -4.33 -38.39 29.08
N ALA A 444 -3.76 -38.69 30.26
CA ALA A 444 -2.96 -37.73 31.04
C ALA A 444 -1.42 -37.92 30.96
N LYS A 445 -0.90 -38.75 30.04
CA LYS A 445 0.53 -39.16 30.04
C LYS A 445 1.33 -38.90 28.76
N LEU A 446 0.78 -38.18 27.77
CA LEU A 446 1.54 -37.78 26.56
C LEU A 446 2.16 -36.39 26.63
N GLN A 447 1.46 -35.37 27.15
CA GLN A 447 1.96 -33.99 27.22
C GLN A 447 3.22 -33.83 28.11
N ALA A 448 3.36 -34.64 29.15
CA ALA A 448 4.42 -34.50 30.15
C ALA A 448 5.80 -35.05 29.74
N LYS A 449 6.01 -35.49 28.49
CA LYS A 449 7.27 -36.11 28.03
C LYS A 449 8.12 -35.29 27.05
N LEU A 450 7.65 -34.12 26.61
CA LEU A 450 8.40 -33.24 25.71
C LEU A 450 9.14 -32.09 26.42
N PHE A 451 8.80 -31.79 27.67
CA PHE A 451 9.32 -30.63 28.42
C PHE A 451 9.81 -31.01 29.83
N GLY A 452 10.72 -31.99 29.92
CA GLY A 452 11.34 -32.44 31.17
C GLY A 452 12.85 -32.63 31.02
N GLY A 453 13.64 -31.66 31.46
CA GLY A 453 15.08 -31.61 31.23
C GLY A 453 15.94 -32.44 32.19
N LEU A 454 17.17 -32.72 31.78
CA LEU A 454 18.23 -33.32 32.62
C LEU A 454 19.40 -32.34 32.74
N ASN A 455 19.58 -31.77 33.93
CA ASN A 455 20.67 -30.84 34.22
C ASN A 455 21.51 -31.38 35.40
N LYS A 456 22.72 -31.88 35.11
CA LYS A 456 23.75 -32.26 36.08
C LYS A 456 25.11 -32.32 35.39
N GLY A 457 26.07 -31.52 35.86
CA GLY A 457 27.40 -31.40 35.25
C GLY A 457 28.41 -32.45 35.76
N GLY A 458 29.50 -32.64 34.99
CA GLY A 458 30.61 -33.52 35.36
C GLY A 458 31.69 -33.63 34.28
N LEU A 459 32.73 -32.80 34.37
CA LEU A 459 34.03 -33.02 33.72
C LEU A 459 34.80 -34.11 34.53
N PRO A 460 35.69 -34.95 33.93
CA PRO A 460 36.89 -34.44 33.25
C PRO A 460 37.53 -35.25 32.08
N SER A 461 38.02 -34.49 31.08
CA SER A 461 39.34 -34.60 30.42
C SER A 461 39.83 -35.85 29.62
N GLN A 462 40.53 -35.53 28.53
CA GLN A 462 41.57 -36.28 27.78
C GLN A 462 41.20 -37.44 26.84
N GLY A 463 41.68 -37.31 25.58
CA GLY A 463 41.75 -38.37 24.57
C GLY A 463 42.37 -37.84 23.26
N LYS A 464 43.65 -38.16 22.97
CA LYS A 464 44.41 -37.61 21.81
C LYS A 464 44.51 -38.60 20.63
N ARG A 465 44.44 -38.04 19.41
CA ARG A 465 45.07 -38.41 18.09
C ARG A 465 44.05 -38.19 16.96
N LYS A 466 44.27 -37.47 15.83
CA LYS A 466 45.45 -37.03 15.03
C LYS A 466 45.82 -37.99 13.87
N PHE A 467 46.12 -37.39 12.71
CA PHE A 467 46.45 -37.94 11.38
C PHE A 467 45.22 -38.40 10.55
N GLY A 468 45.23 -38.26 9.22
CA GLY A 468 46.27 -37.64 8.35
C GLY A 468 45.75 -37.37 6.93
N ALA A 469 46.46 -36.54 6.17
CA ALA A 469 46.15 -36.20 4.78
C ALA A 469 47.12 -36.89 3.81
N HIS A 470 46.72 -37.08 2.56
CA HIS A 470 47.61 -37.41 1.45
C HIS A 470 47.20 -36.64 0.19
N HIS A 471 48.19 -36.09 -0.52
CA HIS A 471 48.04 -35.49 -1.85
C HIS A 471 48.40 -36.50 -2.94
N GLY A 472 47.88 -36.26 -4.15
CA GLY A 472 48.31 -36.88 -5.39
C GLY A 472 47.86 -36.02 -6.58
N GLU A 473 48.81 -35.37 -7.24
CA GLU A 473 48.64 -34.72 -8.56
C GLU A 473 48.89 -35.78 -9.66
N VAL A 474 48.73 -35.58 -10.98
CA VAL A 474 49.23 -34.53 -11.88
C VAL A 474 48.49 -34.61 -13.24
N ALA A 475 48.33 -33.47 -13.95
CA ALA A 475 48.07 -33.30 -15.40
C ALA A 475 46.74 -33.83 -16.01
N ASP A 476 46.28 -33.32 -17.16
CA ASP A 476 46.27 -31.94 -17.70
C ASP A 476 45.21 -31.85 -18.83
N GLY A 477 44.66 -30.65 -19.10
CA GLY A 477 43.69 -30.48 -20.19
C GLY A 477 43.03 -29.10 -20.25
N TYR A 478 43.42 -28.27 -21.21
CA TYR A 478 43.00 -26.88 -21.33
C TYR A 478 41.59 -26.67 -21.90
N SER A 479 40.79 -25.82 -21.25
CA SER A 479 40.09 -24.71 -21.92
C SER A 479 39.83 -23.56 -20.93
N VAL A 480 39.59 -22.35 -21.43
CA VAL A 480 39.58 -21.10 -20.63
C VAL A 480 38.17 -20.52 -20.55
N HIS A 481 37.71 -20.23 -19.33
CA HIS A 481 36.71 -19.18 -19.06
C HIS A 481 36.91 -18.62 -17.64
N ASP A 482 36.69 -17.31 -17.50
CA ASP A 482 37.07 -16.55 -16.31
C ASP A 482 36.22 -16.83 -15.06
N ARG A 483 36.86 -16.70 -13.89
CA ARG A 483 36.22 -16.88 -12.58
C ARG A 483 35.83 -15.54 -11.95
N ILE A 484 34.53 -15.27 -11.86
CA ILE A 484 33.95 -14.47 -10.78
C ILE A 484 33.14 -15.39 -9.86
N THR A 485 33.85 -16.19 -9.06
CA THR A 485 33.24 -17.06 -8.04
C THR A 485 33.01 -16.27 -6.75
N SER A 486 31.78 -15.80 -6.54
CA SER A 486 31.38 -15.03 -5.37
C SER A 486 31.40 -15.87 -4.06
N PRO A 487 31.88 -15.37 -2.92
CA PRO A 487 32.21 -16.18 -1.75
C PRO A 487 31.02 -16.51 -0.83
N THR A 488 30.11 -17.38 -1.26
CA THR A 488 28.90 -17.78 -0.51
C THR A 488 29.13 -18.85 0.59
N LYS A 489 30.34 -18.98 1.14
CA LYS A 489 30.68 -20.04 2.12
C LYS A 489 31.30 -19.55 3.43
N LYS A 490 30.71 -18.50 4.01
CA LYS A 490 30.95 -18.10 5.42
C LYS A 490 29.76 -17.33 6.03
N LEU A 491 28.58 -17.95 6.01
CA LEU A 491 27.38 -17.53 6.77
C LEU A 491 26.89 -18.70 7.63
N ARG A 492 27.71 -19.04 8.64
CA ARG A 492 27.35 -19.93 9.75
C ARG A 492 28.06 -19.37 10.98
N GLU A 493 27.33 -19.22 12.08
CA GLU A 493 27.69 -18.38 13.22
C GLU A 493 27.97 -16.90 12.87
N VAL A 494 26.90 -16.15 12.63
CA VAL A 494 26.84 -14.76 13.14
C VAL A 494 25.98 -14.78 14.40
N GLY A 495 26.49 -15.44 15.44
CA GLY A 495 26.00 -15.25 16.80
C GLY A 495 26.37 -13.84 17.23
N GLY A 496 25.49 -12.87 16.95
CA GLY A 496 25.73 -11.47 17.25
C GLY A 496 26.04 -11.30 18.74
N LEU A 497 27.24 -10.79 19.05
CA LEU A 497 27.60 -10.43 20.41
C LEU A 497 26.61 -9.36 20.89
N ARG A 498 25.73 -9.76 21.82
CA ARG A 498 24.69 -8.91 22.39
C ARG A 498 25.33 -7.65 22.96
N ASP A 499 25.01 -6.50 22.38
CA ASP A 499 25.44 -5.18 22.82
C ASP A 499 24.27 -4.49 23.53
N PRO A 500 24.23 -4.45 24.88
CA PRO A 500 23.15 -3.79 25.61
C PRO A 500 23.01 -2.30 25.29
N GLY A 501 24.07 -1.66 24.75
CA GLY A 501 24.02 -0.30 24.25
C GLY A 501 23.13 -0.15 23.01
N ARG A 502 23.01 -1.20 22.18
CA ARG A 502 22.15 -1.21 20.99
C ARG A 502 20.67 -1.27 21.33
N LEU A 503 20.28 -2.15 22.25
CA LEU A 503 18.91 -2.18 22.78
C LEU A 503 18.53 -0.82 23.38
N LYS A 504 19.40 -0.24 24.22
CA LYS A 504 19.18 1.10 24.77
C LYS A 504 19.06 2.18 23.67
N ALA A 505 19.86 2.12 22.61
CA ALA A 505 19.77 3.05 21.49
C ALA A 505 18.46 2.90 20.69
N VAL A 506 17.96 1.68 20.48
CA VAL A 506 16.67 1.41 19.84
C VAL A 506 15.50 1.94 20.68
N LEU A 507 15.52 1.71 22.00
CA LEU A 507 14.49 2.19 22.93
C LEU A 507 14.53 3.71 23.19
N THR A 508 15.66 4.39 22.93
CA THR A 508 15.79 5.83 23.14
C THR A 508 14.84 6.61 22.23
N LYS A 509 13.97 7.43 22.82
CA LYS A 509 13.00 8.29 22.11
C LYS A 509 13.71 9.53 21.54
N ALA A 510 13.66 9.71 20.23
CA ALA A 510 14.29 10.81 19.49
C ALA A 510 13.26 11.65 18.71
N PRO A 511 13.46 12.96 18.49
CA PRO A 511 12.53 13.80 17.71
C PRO A 511 12.35 13.35 16.26
N THR A 512 13.34 12.65 15.69
CA THR A 512 13.35 12.11 14.33
C THR A 512 12.81 10.68 14.22
N ASP A 513 12.34 10.07 15.32
CA ASP A 513 11.64 8.77 15.27
C ASP A 513 10.38 8.85 14.40
N VAL A 514 10.09 7.78 13.66
CA VAL A 514 8.80 7.58 13.00
C VAL A 514 7.86 6.92 14.01
N VAL A 515 7.00 7.73 14.61
CA VAL A 515 6.05 7.28 15.63
C VAL A 515 4.75 6.81 15.00
N ILE A 516 4.11 5.86 15.68
CA ILE A 516 2.79 5.31 15.36
C ILE A 516 1.81 5.86 16.39
N LEU A 517 0.68 6.42 15.93
CA LEU A 517 -0.38 6.91 16.81
C LEU A 517 -1.54 5.91 16.93
N SER A 518 -1.90 5.26 15.83
CA SER A 518 -2.92 4.21 15.80
C SER A 518 -2.60 3.16 14.74
N SER A 519 -2.93 1.91 15.03
CA SER A 519 -2.84 0.79 14.09
C SER A 519 -4.08 -0.09 14.26
N LEU A 520 -5.01 -0.04 13.31
CA LEU A 520 -6.37 -0.59 13.41
C LEU A 520 -6.68 -1.56 12.25
N ARG A 521 -7.60 -2.50 12.47
CA ARG A 521 -7.99 -3.53 11.49
C ARG A 521 -9.49 -3.77 11.44
N THR A 522 -9.99 -4.32 10.34
CA THR A 522 -11.31 -4.97 10.33
C THR A 522 -11.25 -6.30 11.12
N PRO A 523 -12.38 -6.93 11.43
CA PRO A 523 -12.40 -8.37 11.60
C PRO A 523 -11.90 -9.04 10.31
N ILE A 524 -11.28 -10.19 10.44
CA ILE A 524 -10.84 -11.02 9.32
C ILE A 524 -11.84 -12.17 9.16
N CYS A 525 -12.48 -12.24 7.99
CA CYS A 525 -13.57 -13.17 7.73
C CYS A 525 -13.22 -14.09 6.56
N ARG A 526 -13.65 -15.36 6.62
CA ARG A 526 -13.36 -16.33 5.55
C ARG A 526 -13.98 -15.90 4.22
N SER A 527 -13.24 -16.06 3.14
CA SER A 527 -13.78 -15.78 1.82
C SER A 527 -14.92 -16.73 1.45
N TYR A 528 -15.84 -16.25 0.59
CA TYR A 528 -17.05 -16.93 0.10
C TYR A 528 -18.10 -17.32 1.16
N ARG A 529 -17.79 -17.25 2.45
CA ARG A 529 -18.60 -17.89 3.51
C ARG A 529 -18.57 -17.19 4.87
N GLY A 530 -17.70 -16.21 5.05
CA GLY A 530 -17.62 -15.35 6.22
C GLY A 530 -18.49 -14.10 6.09
N GLN A 531 -18.49 -13.29 7.13
CA GLN A 531 -19.39 -12.13 7.25
C GLN A 531 -19.08 -11.02 6.22
N LEU A 532 -17.82 -10.89 5.77
CA LEU A 532 -17.40 -9.87 4.81
C LEU A 532 -17.50 -10.27 3.33
N LYS A 533 -18.07 -11.44 3.01
CA LYS A 533 -18.04 -12.02 1.64
C LYS A 533 -18.66 -11.13 0.55
N ASP A 534 -19.65 -10.30 0.90
CA ASP A 534 -20.34 -9.40 -0.05
C ASP A 534 -19.83 -7.94 0.03
N ALA A 535 -18.89 -7.66 0.95
CA ALA A 535 -18.22 -6.38 1.05
C ALA A 535 -17.28 -6.13 -0.14
N TYR A 536 -16.99 -4.86 -0.42
CA TYR A 536 -15.98 -4.45 -1.40
C TYR A 536 -14.63 -4.16 -0.70
N PRO A 537 -13.47 -4.42 -1.32
CA PRO A 537 -12.18 -4.15 -0.68
C PRO A 537 -11.99 -2.65 -0.35
N GLU A 538 -12.50 -1.75 -1.20
CA GLU A 538 -12.54 -0.30 -0.95
C GLU A 538 -13.48 0.10 0.21
N GLU A 539 -14.53 -0.67 0.48
CA GLU A 539 -15.44 -0.48 1.62
C GLU A 539 -14.74 -0.91 2.93
N LEU A 540 -14.05 -2.05 2.91
CA LEU A 540 -13.20 -2.50 4.04
C LEU A 540 -12.09 -1.48 4.34
N LEU A 541 -11.43 -0.96 3.31
CA LEU A 541 -10.43 0.10 3.46
C LEU A 541 -11.04 1.40 4.00
N SER A 542 -12.23 1.79 3.53
CA SER A 542 -12.93 2.97 4.00
C SER A 542 -13.22 2.92 5.51
N VAL A 543 -13.59 1.75 6.03
CA VAL A 543 -13.85 1.56 7.48
C VAL A 543 -12.58 1.81 8.31
N VAL A 544 -11.44 1.19 7.97
CA VAL A 544 -10.20 1.37 8.74
C VAL A 544 -9.57 2.75 8.55
N LEU A 545 -9.72 3.38 7.37
CA LEU A 545 -9.29 4.76 7.16
C LEU A 545 -10.15 5.75 7.96
N ARG A 546 -11.48 5.59 7.99
CA ARG A 546 -12.37 6.45 8.80
C ARG A 546 -12.06 6.30 10.28
N ALA A 547 -11.99 5.07 10.78
CA ALA A 547 -11.63 4.83 12.19
C ALA A 547 -10.22 5.31 12.56
N THR A 548 -9.28 5.40 11.60
CA THR A 548 -7.96 6.01 11.84
C THR A 548 -8.08 7.52 12.09
N LEU A 549 -9.01 8.22 11.42
CA LEU A 549 -9.33 9.63 11.70
C LEU A 549 -10.13 9.76 13.00
N ASP A 550 -11.18 8.96 13.19
CA ASP A 550 -12.04 8.98 14.39
C ASP A 550 -11.26 8.72 15.69
N LYS A 551 -10.19 7.91 15.62
CA LYS A 551 -9.26 7.64 16.73
C LYS A 551 -8.32 8.81 17.04
N ASN A 552 -8.11 9.72 16.09
CA ASN A 552 -7.21 10.86 16.18
C ASN A 552 -7.94 12.19 15.84
N PRO A 553 -9.04 12.56 16.55
CA PRO A 553 -9.93 13.66 16.16
C PRO A 553 -9.30 15.07 16.26
N GLN A 554 -8.06 15.16 16.74
CA GLN A 554 -7.24 16.38 16.77
C GLN A 554 -6.31 16.52 15.54
N LEU A 555 -6.18 15.48 14.72
CA LEU A 555 -5.43 15.51 13.46
C LEU A 555 -6.33 15.99 12.32
N ASP A 556 -5.98 17.12 11.71
CA ASP A 556 -6.58 17.55 10.45
C ASP A 556 -6.27 16.52 9.34
N PRO A 557 -7.26 15.93 8.64
CA PRO A 557 -7.02 15.05 7.51
C PRO A 557 -6.17 15.69 6.39
N ALA A 558 -6.15 17.02 6.28
CA ALA A 558 -5.31 17.75 5.34
C ALA A 558 -3.82 17.82 5.74
N ALA A 559 -3.47 17.48 6.98
CA ALA A 559 -2.10 17.31 7.42
C ALA A 559 -1.51 15.95 7.02
N ILE A 560 -2.30 15.04 6.44
CA ILE A 560 -1.84 13.73 5.95
C ILE A 560 -1.38 13.91 4.50
N ASP A 561 -0.10 13.68 4.25
CA ASP A 561 0.54 13.93 2.94
C ASP A 561 0.31 12.79 1.95
N ASP A 562 0.41 11.53 2.39
CA ASP A 562 0.41 10.34 1.54
C ASP A 562 -0.21 9.12 2.25
N VAL A 563 -0.80 8.22 1.47
CA VAL A 563 -1.46 6.99 1.93
C VAL A 563 -1.04 5.82 1.05
N ALA A 564 -0.25 4.92 1.62
CA ALA A 564 0.30 3.76 0.95
C ALA A 564 -0.57 2.53 1.22
N VAL A 565 -1.19 1.96 0.18
CA VAL A 565 -2.14 0.84 0.34
C VAL A 565 -1.57 -0.45 -0.23
N GLY A 566 -1.33 -1.43 0.66
CA GLY A 566 -0.86 -2.76 0.32
C GLY A 566 -2.00 -3.66 -0.17
N VAL A 567 -1.89 -4.17 -1.40
CA VAL A 567 -2.93 -4.98 -2.06
C VAL A 567 -2.32 -5.85 -3.15
N VAL A 568 -2.82 -7.08 -3.31
CA VAL A 568 -2.22 -8.08 -4.20
C VAL A 568 -3.11 -8.42 -5.40
N LEU A 569 -4.41 -8.63 -5.19
CA LEU A 569 -5.29 -9.27 -6.18
C LEU A 569 -6.25 -8.29 -6.87
N ASN A 570 -6.42 -7.06 -6.38
CA ASN A 570 -7.30 -6.09 -7.02
C ASN A 570 -6.82 -5.69 -8.43
N GLU A 571 -7.79 -5.41 -9.30
CA GLU A 571 -7.54 -4.87 -10.64
C GLU A 571 -6.80 -3.52 -10.58
N LEU A 572 -5.92 -3.26 -11.57
CA LEU A 572 -5.04 -2.08 -11.62
C LEU A 572 -4.23 -1.85 -10.32
N GLY A 573 -3.85 -2.94 -9.63
CA GLY A 573 -3.17 -2.90 -8.34
C GLY A 573 -4.00 -2.24 -7.23
N GLY A 574 -5.34 -2.21 -7.36
CA GLY A 574 -6.23 -1.56 -6.41
C GLY A 574 -6.17 -0.02 -6.37
N SER A 575 -5.32 0.62 -7.19
CA SER A 575 -5.07 2.07 -7.20
C SER A 575 -6.34 2.93 -7.21
N LYS A 576 -7.25 2.69 -8.15
CA LYS A 576 -8.54 3.41 -8.25
C LYS A 576 -9.45 3.15 -7.05
N ALA A 577 -9.59 1.89 -6.65
CA ALA A 577 -10.44 1.48 -5.52
C ALA A 577 -9.97 2.11 -4.20
N ALA A 578 -8.67 2.12 -3.96
CA ALA A 578 -8.07 2.73 -2.78
C ALA A 578 -8.25 4.27 -2.76
N ARG A 579 -8.13 4.94 -3.91
CA ARG A 579 -8.39 6.39 -3.99
C ARG A 579 -9.88 6.72 -3.81
N MET A 580 -10.78 5.89 -4.33
CA MET A 580 -12.22 6.02 -4.10
C MET A 580 -12.56 5.90 -2.60
N ALA A 581 -11.95 4.95 -1.88
CA ALA A 581 -12.11 4.79 -0.44
C ALA A 581 -11.70 6.06 0.33
N MET A 582 -10.49 6.60 0.09
CA MET A 582 -10.03 7.83 0.74
C MET A 582 -10.97 9.02 0.49
N ASN A 583 -11.32 9.27 -0.78
CA ASN A 583 -12.21 10.36 -1.15
C ASN A 583 -13.61 10.19 -0.51
N HIS A 584 -14.10 8.95 -0.36
CA HIS A 584 -15.38 8.64 0.29
C HIS A 584 -15.32 8.80 1.83
N VAL A 585 -14.16 8.55 2.45
CA VAL A 585 -13.97 8.77 3.89
C VAL A 585 -13.97 10.26 4.23
N GLY A 586 -13.44 11.10 3.35
CA GLY A 586 -13.35 12.56 3.54
C GLY A 586 -11.93 13.12 3.46
N PHE A 587 -10.95 12.34 3.02
CA PHE A 587 -9.59 12.86 2.76
C PHE A 587 -9.64 13.91 1.65
N PRO A 588 -8.94 15.05 1.79
CA PRO A 588 -8.95 16.08 0.77
C PRO A 588 -8.24 15.61 -0.50
N SER A 589 -8.60 16.19 -1.65
CA SER A 589 -8.03 15.84 -2.95
C SER A 589 -6.52 16.13 -3.06
N THR A 590 -5.96 16.92 -2.14
CA THR A 590 -4.54 17.26 -2.02
C THR A 590 -3.68 16.16 -1.40
N THR A 591 -4.20 15.38 -0.46
CA THR A 591 -3.49 14.20 0.08
C THR A 591 -3.19 13.24 -1.06
N SER A 592 -1.98 12.70 -1.14
CA SER A 592 -1.55 11.77 -2.19
C SER A 592 -1.87 10.30 -1.86
N LEU A 593 -1.65 9.39 -2.80
CA LEU A 593 -1.78 7.95 -2.60
C LEU A 593 -0.91 7.19 -3.62
N TYR A 594 -0.34 6.08 -3.17
CA TYR A 594 0.12 5.00 -4.04
C TYR A 594 -0.32 3.63 -3.51
N THR A 595 -0.19 2.61 -4.36
CA THR A 595 -0.42 1.21 -3.98
C THR A 595 0.89 0.44 -4.05
N ALA A 596 1.06 -0.52 -3.14
CA ALA A 596 2.25 -1.36 -3.06
C ALA A 596 1.85 -2.84 -3.18
N ASN A 597 2.57 -3.58 -4.02
CA ASN A 597 2.45 -5.03 -4.09
C ASN A 597 3.84 -5.66 -3.85
N ARG A 598 3.96 -6.35 -2.72
CA ARG A 598 5.02 -7.34 -2.42
C ARG A 598 4.35 -8.59 -1.85
N ALA A 599 3.34 -9.11 -2.58
CA ALA A 599 2.47 -10.22 -2.20
C ALA A 599 2.08 -10.18 -0.71
N CYS A 600 2.37 -11.24 0.06
CA CYS A 600 2.01 -11.40 1.47
C CYS A 600 2.52 -10.28 2.42
N ALA A 601 3.52 -9.49 2.01
CA ALA A 601 4.11 -8.42 2.82
C ALA A 601 3.62 -7.01 2.44
N SER A 602 2.68 -6.88 1.49
CA SER A 602 2.38 -5.60 0.82
C SER A 602 2.09 -4.42 1.76
N SER A 603 1.32 -4.60 2.84
CA SER A 603 1.05 -3.53 3.80
C SER A 603 2.17 -3.28 4.82
N LEU A 604 3.02 -4.28 5.13
CA LEU A 604 4.25 -4.03 5.88
C LEU A 604 5.25 -3.24 5.01
N GLN A 605 5.25 -3.50 3.71
CA GLN A 605 5.98 -2.69 2.73
C GLN A 605 5.41 -1.26 2.64
N SER A 606 4.09 -1.06 2.67
CA SER A 606 3.46 0.28 2.76
C SER A 606 3.91 1.05 4.00
N ILE A 607 3.80 0.44 5.19
CA ILE A 607 4.27 1.03 6.46
C ILE A 607 5.76 1.40 6.37
N THR A 608 6.58 0.51 5.80
CA THR A 608 8.02 0.75 5.61
C THR A 608 8.32 1.88 4.64
N LEU A 609 7.53 2.07 3.58
CA LEU A 609 7.72 3.14 2.60
C LEU A 609 7.28 4.50 3.16
N ILE A 610 6.12 4.58 3.83
CA ILE A 610 5.68 5.77 4.56
C ILE A 610 6.73 6.17 5.61
N ALA A 611 7.22 5.21 6.41
CA ALA A 611 8.31 5.47 7.36
C ALA A 611 9.62 5.90 6.68
N SER A 612 9.87 5.47 5.44
CA SER A 612 11.02 5.93 4.66
C SER A 612 10.82 7.38 4.18
N GLN A 613 9.65 7.72 3.63
CA GLN A 613 9.30 9.07 3.20
C GLN A 613 9.37 10.09 4.36
N ILE A 614 8.92 9.71 5.56
CA ILE A 614 9.03 10.53 6.78
C ILE A 614 10.49 10.76 7.20
N ARG A 615 11.34 9.72 7.08
CA ARG A 615 12.78 9.76 7.41
C ARG A 615 13.63 10.49 6.37
N THR A 616 13.16 10.61 5.13
CA THR A 616 13.81 11.43 4.08
C THR A 616 13.21 12.83 3.98
N GLU A 617 12.34 13.23 4.92
CA GLU A 617 11.68 14.54 4.94
C GLU A 617 10.92 14.85 3.63
N MET A 618 10.39 13.80 2.98
CA MET A 618 9.51 13.91 1.81
C MET A 618 8.05 14.16 2.22
N ILE A 619 7.67 13.62 3.38
CA ILE A 619 6.38 13.84 4.04
C ILE A 619 6.59 13.96 5.56
N ASP A 620 5.58 14.43 6.27
CA ASP A 620 5.58 14.58 7.73
C ASP A 620 4.58 13.63 8.42
N VAL A 621 3.46 13.35 7.76
CA VAL A 621 2.41 12.42 8.22
C VAL A 621 1.93 11.53 7.06
N GLY A 622 1.75 10.24 7.30
CA GLY A 622 1.20 9.33 6.30
C GLY A 622 0.58 8.07 6.89
N ILE A 623 -0.22 7.37 6.08
CA ILE A 623 -0.88 6.12 6.50
C ILE A 623 -0.31 4.93 5.72
N GLY A 624 0.25 3.95 6.44
CA GLY A 624 0.59 2.64 5.90
C GLY A 624 -0.57 1.67 6.12
N ALA A 625 -1.29 1.34 5.05
CA ALA A 625 -2.49 0.51 5.08
C ALA A 625 -2.40 -0.71 4.14
N GLY A 626 -3.43 -1.56 4.17
CA GLY A 626 -3.69 -2.55 3.15
C GLY A 626 -5.11 -3.11 3.20
N MET A 627 -5.53 -3.70 2.09
CA MET A 627 -6.83 -4.32 1.90
C MET A 627 -6.69 -5.58 1.04
N GLU A 628 -7.54 -6.57 1.26
CA GLU A 628 -7.75 -7.65 0.29
C GLU A 628 -9.20 -8.14 0.39
N SER A 629 -9.82 -8.40 -0.76
CA SER A 629 -11.03 -9.23 -0.85
C SER A 629 -10.70 -10.40 -1.78
N MET A 630 -10.30 -11.51 -1.18
CA MET A 630 -10.01 -12.75 -1.90
C MET A 630 -11.31 -13.34 -2.44
N THR A 631 -12.46 -13.19 -1.75
CA THR A 631 -13.79 -13.56 -2.29
C THR A 631 -14.02 -12.99 -3.69
N ARG A 632 -13.68 -11.71 -3.89
CA ARG A 632 -13.90 -11.00 -5.16
C ARG A 632 -12.79 -11.17 -6.19
N ASN A 633 -11.57 -11.53 -5.78
CA ASN A 633 -10.39 -11.44 -6.65
C ASN A 633 -9.52 -12.70 -6.76
N TYR A 634 -9.78 -13.78 -6.02
CA TYR A 634 -8.81 -14.89 -5.90
C TYR A 634 -8.43 -15.60 -7.21
N GLY A 635 -9.39 -15.85 -8.11
CA GLY A 635 -9.29 -16.82 -9.22
C GLY A 635 -8.08 -16.70 -10.17
N SER A 636 -8.28 -16.16 -11.38
CA SER A 636 -7.22 -16.04 -12.40
C SER A 636 -6.20 -14.92 -12.10
N LYS A 637 -6.28 -14.29 -10.92
CA LYS A 637 -5.38 -13.21 -10.48
C LYS A 637 -4.33 -13.67 -9.46
N ALA A 638 -4.53 -14.79 -8.76
CA ALA A 638 -3.54 -15.32 -7.82
C ALA A 638 -2.39 -16.09 -8.49
N ILE A 639 -2.61 -16.63 -9.70
CA ILE A 639 -1.58 -17.25 -10.54
C ILE A 639 -1.79 -16.71 -11.97
N PRO A 640 -0.77 -16.10 -12.61
CA PRO A 640 -0.87 -15.62 -13.98
C PRO A 640 -1.18 -16.75 -14.98
N VAL A 641 -2.35 -16.66 -15.64
CA VAL A 641 -2.78 -17.64 -16.66
C VAL A 641 -2.28 -17.28 -18.06
N ASP A 642 -2.16 -15.98 -18.34
CA ASP A 642 -1.47 -15.44 -19.51
C ASP A 642 -0.04 -15.07 -19.12
N VAL A 643 0.93 -15.70 -19.77
CA VAL A 643 2.37 -15.61 -19.48
C VAL A 643 3.11 -15.78 -20.80
N TRP A 644 4.06 -14.89 -21.09
CA TRP A 644 4.93 -14.98 -22.26
C TRP A 644 5.55 -16.39 -22.36
N PRO A 645 5.33 -17.17 -23.44
CA PRO A 645 5.68 -18.60 -23.47
C PRO A 645 7.15 -18.91 -23.14
N ALA A 646 8.09 -18.04 -23.51
CA ALA A 646 9.51 -18.18 -23.17
C ALA A 646 9.82 -18.18 -21.66
N LEU A 647 8.91 -17.67 -20.81
CA LEU A 647 9.01 -17.78 -19.35
C LEU A 647 8.35 -19.07 -18.83
N ARG A 648 7.25 -19.51 -19.47
CA ARG A 648 6.57 -20.78 -19.14
C ARG A 648 7.44 -21.99 -19.45
N GLU A 649 8.19 -21.92 -20.54
CA GLU A 649 9.12 -22.95 -21.04
C GLU A 649 10.58 -22.61 -20.70
N SER A 650 10.81 -21.76 -19.70
CA SER A 650 12.16 -21.27 -19.37
C SER A 650 13.07 -22.41 -18.90
N PRO A 651 14.32 -22.51 -19.41
CA PRO A 651 15.32 -23.43 -18.85
C PRO A 651 15.81 -22.99 -17.45
N VAL A 652 15.45 -21.78 -17.00
CA VAL A 652 15.76 -21.28 -15.66
C VAL A 652 14.67 -21.74 -14.68
N LYS A 653 14.95 -22.77 -13.89
CA LYS A 653 14.05 -23.33 -12.87
C LYS A 653 13.32 -22.26 -12.05
N ASP A 654 14.07 -21.30 -11.49
CA ASP A 654 13.51 -20.25 -10.63
C ASP A 654 12.52 -19.33 -11.35
N ALA A 655 12.59 -19.19 -12.67
CA ALA A 655 11.62 -18.43 -13.47
C ALA A 655 10.29 -19.19 -13.61
N VAL A 656 10.34 -20.52 -13.73
CA VAL A 656 9.16 -21.39 -13.78
C VAL A 656 8.53 -21.52 -12.39
N ASP A 657 9.35 -21.65 -11.34
CA ASP A 657 8.86 -21.76 -9.95
C ASP A 657 8.16 -20.48 -9.44
N CYS A 658 8.37 -19.33 -10.08
CA CYS A 658 7.65 -18.09 -9.75
C CYS A 658 6.11 -18.21 -9.89
N VAL A 659 5.60 -19.16 -10.70
CA VAL A 659 4.16 -19.45 -10.81
C VAL A 659 3.73 -20.72 -10.06
N MET A 660 4.60 -21.30 -9.23
CA MET A 660 4.28 -22.47 -8.42
C MET A 660 3.18 -22.14 -7.38
N PRO A 661 2.09 -22.92 -7.29
CA PRO A 661 1.11 -22.78 -6.23
C PRO A 661 1.77 -22.81 -4.84
N MET A 662 1.50 -21.82 -3.99
CA MET A 662 2.11 -21.69 -2.66
C MET A 662 1.89 -22.92 -1.75
N GLY A 663 0.84 -23.70 -1.99
CA GLY A 663 0.63 -24.97 -1.31
C GLY A 663 1.67 -26.04 -1.64
N LEU A 664 2.25 -26.03 -2.85
CA LEU A 664 3.36 -26.92 -3.21
C LEU A 664 4.69 -26.46 -2.63
N THR A 665 4.91 -25.14 -2.50
CA THR A 665 6.11 -24.63 -1.79
C THR A 665 6.06 -24.97 -0.29
N SER A 666 4.86 -25.05 0.30
CA SER A 666 4.64 -25.62 1.63
C SER A 666 5.03 -27.11 1.73
N GLU A 667 4.63 -27.94 0.77
CA GLU A 667 5.03 -29.36 0.73
C GLU A 667 6.54 -29.51 0.51
N ASN A 668 7.15 -28.66 -0.33
CA ASN A 668 8.60 -28.61 -0.52
C ASN A 668 9.32 -28.30 0.79
N VAL A 669 8.90 -27.26 1.53
CA VAL A 669 9.49 -26.90 2.83
C VAL A 669 9.31 -28.03 3.85
N ALA A 670 8.11 -28.62 3.94
CA ALA A 670 7.85 -29.74 4.84
C ALA A 670 8.75 -30.96 4.56
N SER A 671 8.96 -31.30 3.28
CA SER A 671 9.78 -32.42 2.84
C SER A 671 11.29 -32.14 2.96
N ARG A 672 11.73 -30.95 2.52
CA ARG A 672 13.15 -30.53 2.48
C ARG A 672 13.74 -30.30 3.87
N TYR A 673 12.92 -29.86 4.82
CA TYR A 673 13.35 -29.49 6.19
C TYR A 673 12.70 -30.33 7.30
N GLY A 674 12.03 -31.43 6.96
CA GLY A 674 11.58 -32.45 7.93
C GLY A 674 10.49 -31.99 8.91
N VAL A 675 9.54 -31.15 8.46
CA VAL A 675 8.45 -30.66 9.31
C VAL A 675 7.25 -31.61 9.20
N SER A 676 7.07 -32.47 10.21
CA SER A 676 6.14 -33.60 10.13
C SER A 676 4.67 -33.16 10.04
N ARG A 677 3.80 -33.97 9.44
CA ARG A 677 2.35 -33.75 9.43
C ARG A 677 1.77 -33.59 10.85
N ALA A 678 2.31 -34.34 11.81
CA ALA A 678 1.88 -34.25 13.21
C ALA A 678 2.30 -32.92 13.85
N ASP A 679 3.51 -32.43 13.55
CA ASP A 679 3.97 -31.11 14.02
C ASP A 679 3.07 -30.00 13.46
N GLN A 680 2.76 -30.06 12.17
CA GLN A 680 1.94 -29.08 11.46
C GLN A 680 0.51 -29.01 12.01
N ASP A 681 -0.14 -30.16 12.23
CA ASP A 681 -1.48 -30.20 12.80
C ASP A 681 -1.50 -29.77 14.28
N ALA A 682 -0.45 -30.09 15.06
CA ALA A 682 -0.33 -29.64 16.45
C ALA A 682 -0.15 -28.11 16.56
N PHE A 683 0.72 -27.52 15.72
CA PHE A 683 0.91 -26.07 15.64
C PHE A 683 -0.36 -25.32 15.21
N ALA A 684 -1.10 -25.90 14.27
CA ALA A 684 -2.38 -25.36 13.82
C ALA A 684 -3.47 -25.36 14.90
N VAL A 685 -3.55 -26.43 15.71
CA VAL A 685 -4.44 -26.47 16.89
C VAL A 685 -4.05 -25.41 17.90
N GLU A 686 -2.75 -25.26 18.21
CA GLU A 686 -2.26 -24.26 19.17
C GLU A 686 -2.58 -22.83 18.71
N SER A 687 -2.42 -22.51 17.41
CA SER A 687 -2.83 -21.22 16.84
C SER A 687 -4.33 -20.97 17.02
N HIS A 688 -5.19 -21.98 16.78
CA HIS A 688 -6.63 -21.88 17.02
C HIS A 688 -7.00 -21.71 18.50
N VAL A 689 -6.34 -22.42 19.42
CA VAL A 689 -6.56 -22.31 20.88
C VAL A 689 -6.16 -20.92 21.38
N ARG A 690 -5.01 -20.40 20.93
CA ARG A 690 -4.55 -19.04 21.28
C ARG A 690 -5.51 -17.95 20.77
N ALA A 691 -6.00 -18.06 19.55
CA ALA A 691 -6.96 -17.12 18.99
C ALA A 691 -8.35 -17.21 19.66
N ALA A 692 -8.80 -18.41 20.04
CA ALA A 692 -10.04 -18.59 20.80
C ALA A 692 -9.93 -17.88 22.17
N ARG A 693 -8.86 -18.16 22.93
CA ARG A 693 -8.55 -17.50 24.20
C ARG A 693 -8.48 -15.97 24.06
N ALA A 694 -7.77 -15.46 23.05
CA ALA A 694 -7.61 -14.03 22.82
C ALA A 694 -8.95 -13.34 22.52
N ARG A 695 -9.82 -13.95 21.71
CA ARG A 695 -11.17 -13.45 21.46
C ARG A 695 -12.06 -13.52 22.71
N GLU A 696 -11.98 -14.61 23.48
CA GLU A 696 -12.75 -14.80 24.71
C GLU A 696 -12.33 -13.84 25.83
N SER A 697 -11.08 -13.36 25.83
CA SER A 697 -10.57 -12.35 26.77
C SER A 697 -10.68 -10.90 26.27
N GLY A 698 -11.39 -10.64 25.16
CA GLY A 698 -11.51 -9.29 24.57
C GLY A 698 -10.19 -8.70 24.07
N ALA A 699 -9.17 -9.53 23.81
CA ALA A 699 -7.84 -9.03 23.45
C ALA A 699 -7.83 -8.28 22.10
N PHE A 700 -8.77 -8.59 21.20
CA PHE A 700 -8.87 -7.93 19.90
C PHE A 700 -9.74 -6.66 19.90
N ASP A 701 -10.42 -6.34 20.99
CA ASP A 701 -11.46 -5.29 21.05
C ASP A 701 -10.89 -3.87 20.85
N ALA A 702 -9.59 -3.68 21.13
CA ALA A 702 -8.89 -2.42 20.90
C ALA A 702 -8.35 -2.24 19.47
N GLU A 703 -8.18 -3.34 18.72
CA GLU A 703 -7.61 -3.36 17.36
C GLU A 703 -8.69 -3.52 16.27
N ILE A 704 -9.80 -4.20 16.56
CA ILE A 704 -10.92 -4.42 15.63
C ILE A 704 -11.83 -3.18 15.55
N VAL A 705 -12.05 -2.73 14.31
CA VAL A 705 -13.08 -1.75 13.92
C VAL A 705 -14.26 -2.51 13.31
N PRO A 706 -15.47 -2.44 13.91
CA PRO A 706 -16.67 -3.07 13.35
C PRO A 706 -16.97 -2.66 11.91
N VAL A 707 -17.33 -3.62 11.06
CA VAL A 707 -17.68 -3.38 9.65
C VAL A 707 -19.17 -3.62 9.45
N THR A 708 -19.94 -2.54 9.29
CA THR A 708 -21.34 -2.62 8.83
C THR A 708 -21.37 -2.70 7.30
N THR A 709 -21.94 -3.76 6.75
CA THR A 709 -21.95 -4.02 5.29
C THR A 709 -23.16 -4.87 4.87
N ARG A 710 -23.34 -5.05 3.56
CA ARG A 710 -24.39 -5.89 2.97
C ARG A 710 -24.03 -7.37 3.17
N PHE A 711 -25.04 -8.21 3.32
CA PHE A 711 -24.90 -9.66 3.36
C PHE A 711 -26.07 -10.34 2.65
N GLN A 712 -25.78 -11.26 1.75
CA GLN A 712 -26.75 -12.06 1.03
C GLN A 712 -26.58 -13.53 1.42
N GLU A 713 -27.57 -14.12 2.09
CA GLU A 713 -27.55 -15.58 2.31
C GLU A 713 -27.65 -16.33 0.97
N VAL A 714 -26.97 -17.48 0.86
CA VAL A 714 -26.93 -18.31 -0.34
C VAL A 714 -27.03 -19.80 0.00
N ASP A 715 -27.64 -20.58 -0.89
CA ASP A 715 -27.75 -22.04 -0.75
C ASP A 715 -26.43 -22.78 -1.07
N LYS A 716 -26.46 -24.12 -0.99
CA LYS A 716 -25.29 -24.98 -1.26
C LYS A 716 -24.86 -24.98 -2.75
N GLN A 717 -25.66 -24.36 -3.62
CA GLN A 717 -25.46 -24.21 -5.06
C GLN A 717 -25.02 -22.78 -5.43
N GLY A 718 -25.16 -21.81 -4.52
CA GLY A 718 -24.83 -20.40 -4.71
C GLY A 718 -26.02 -19.49 -5.06
N ASN A 719 -27.25 -20.00 -5.07
CA ASN A 719 -28.45 -19.19 -5.32
C ASN A 719 -28.78 -18.32 -4.10
N LYS A 720 -29.28 -17.11 -4.33
CA LYS A 720 -29.70 -16.18 -3.26
C LYS A 720 -30.86 -16.76 -2.43
N ILE A 721 -30.67 -16.88 -1.12
CA ILE A 721 -31.73 -17.13 -0.13
C ILE A 721 -32.15 -15.80 0.47
N GLY A 722 -33.45 -15.51 0.46
CA GLY A 722 -34.02 -14.32 1.09
C GLY A 722 -33.58 -12.98 0.47
N ALA A 723 -33.97 -11.89 1.13
CA ALA A 723 -33.54 -10.55 0.78
C ALA A 723 -32.09 -10.29 1.25
N GLU A 724 -31.42 -9.32 0.61
CA GLU A 724 -30.14 -8.81 1.08
C GLU A 724 -30.33 -8.07 2.42
N GLN A 725 -29.46 -8.35 3.38
CA GLN A 725 -29.48 -7.82 4.75
C GLN A 725 -28.33 -6.84 4.96
N THR A 726 -28.43 -5.99 5.97
CA THR A 726 -27.27 -5.28 6.53
C THR A 726 -26.87 -5.95 7.83
N ILE A 727 -25.60 -6.32 7.95
CA ILE A 727 -25.01 -6.90 9.17
C ILE A 727 -23.82 -6.06 9.62
N THR A 728 -23.43 -6.20 10.89
CA THR A 728 -22.18 -5.63 11.41
C THR A 728 -21.26 -6.75 11.86
N ALA A 729 -20.15 -6.93 11.14
CA ALA A 729 -19.11 -7.87 11.51
C ALA A 729 -18.22 -7.27 12.61
N THR A 730 -18.03 -8.02 13.70
CA THR A 730 -17.33 -7.57 14.92
C THR A 730 -16.25 -8.51 15.41
N GLN A 731 -16.11 -9.72 14.84
CA GLN A 731 -15.19 -10.76 15.31
C GLN A 731 -14.60 -11.57 14.16
N ASP A 732 -13.39 -12.10 14.37
CA ASP A 732 -12.72 -12.96 13.38
C ASP A 732 -13.44 -14.33 13.26
N ASP A 733 -14.06 -14.61 12.11
CA ASP A 733 -14.87 -15.82 11.89
C ASP A 733 -14.08 -17.07 11.48
N GLY A 734 -12.76 -16.92 11.30
CA GLY A 734 -11.83 -18.03 11.04
C GLY A 734 -11.60 -18.96 12.24
N ILE A 735 -11.80 -18.47 13.47
CA ILE A 735 -11.36 -19.15 14.70
C ILE A 735 -12.19 -20.42 15.01
N ARG A 736 -11.53 -21.50 15.47
CA ARG A 736 -12.13 -22.79 15.82
C ARG A 736 -11.75 -23.21 17.25
N ALA A 737 -12.53 -22.82 18.25
CA ALA A 737 -12.28 -23.19 19.65
C ALA A 737 -12.25 -24.72 19.88
N GLY A 738 -13.02 -25.49 19.09
CA GLY A 738 -13.00 -26.96 19.11
C GLY A 738 -12.00 -27.62 18.17
N ALA A 739 -10.90 -26.94 17.79
CA ALA A 739 -9.83 -27.56 17.01
C ALA A 739 -9.12 -28.66 17.83
N SER A 740 -8.87 -29.82 17.22
CA SER A 740 -8.14 -30.92 17.86
C SER A 740 -7.25 -31.65 16.86
N VAL A 741 -6.18 -32.29 17.34
CA VAL A 741 -5.22 -32.99 16.47
C VAL A 741 -5.89 -34.19 15.79
N GLU A 742 -6.82 -34.85 16.47
CA GLU A 742 -7.62 -35.96 15.95
C GLU A 742 -8.65 -35.51 14.90
N ALA A 743 -9.06 -34.24 14.92
CA ALA A 743 -9.90 -33.65 13.89
C ALA A 743 -9.06 -33.22 12.67
N LEU A 744 -7.93 -32.54 12.88
CA LEU A 744 -7.03 -32.14 11.80
C LEU A 744 -6.40 -33.34 11.09
N ALA A 745 -5.98 -34.39 11.80
CA ALA A 745 -5.40 -35.60 11.22
C ALA A 745 -6.31 -36.31 10.20
N LYS A 746 -7.64 -36.12 10.30
CA LYS A 746 -8.63 -36.66 9.34
C LYS A 746 -8.74 -35.84 8.05
N LEU A 747 -8.17 -34.64 8.01
CA LEU A 747 -8.16 -33.80 6.82
C LEU A 747 -7.21 -34.36 5.76
N LYS A 748 -7.73 -34.45 4.53
CA LYS A 748 -6.96 -34.81 3.34
C LYS A 748 -5.90 -33.74 3.02
N PRO A 749 -4.76 -34.12 2.42
CA PRO A 749 -3.84 -33.18 1.80
C PRO A 749 -4.56 -32.29 0.78
N ALA A 750 -4.24 -31.00 0.76
CA ALA A 750 -4.92 -30.01 -0.06
C ALA A 750 -4.26 -29.76 -1.43
N PHE A 751 -2.97 -30.08 -1.57
CA PHE A 751 -2.17 -29.72 -2.75
C PHE A 751 -1.48 -30.91 -3.43
N LYS A 752 -1.05 -31.90 -2.65
CA LYS A 752 -0.44 -33.15 -3.14
C LYS A 752 -1.23 -34.36 -2.62
N PRO A 753 -2.07 -35.02 -3.44
CA PRO A 753 -2.94 -36.11 -2.99
C PRO A 753 -2.18 -37.24 -2.28
N ASP A 754 -1.05 -37.66 -2.85
CA ASP A 754 -0.23 -38.75 -2.32
C ASP A 754 0.93 -38.21 -1.47
N GLY A 755 0.84 -38.47 -0.16
CA GLY A 755 1.92 -38.16 0.80
C GLY A 755 2.12 -36.68 1.11
N GLY A 756 1.18 -35.79 0.75
CA GLY A 756 1.21 -34.40 1.19
C GLY A 756 0.97 -34.24 2.70
N ALA A 757 1.65 -33.28 3.32
CA ALA A 757 1.45 -32.90 4.73
C ALA A 757 0.56 -31.66 4.88
N SER A 758 0.43 -30.84 3.84
CA SER A 758 -0.27 -29.56 3.88
C SER A 758 -1.78 -29.75 3.66
N THR A 759 -2.60 -29.27 4.59
CA THR A 759 -4.07 -29.40 4.59
C THR A 759 -4.74 -28.05 4.82
N ALA A 760 -6.04 -27.96 4.53
CA ALA A 760 -6.85 -26.78 4.85
C ALA A 760 -6.94 -26.46 6.36
N GLY A 761 -6.55 -27.39 7.24
CA GLY A 761 -6.51 -27.16 8.69
C GLY A 761 -5.16 -26.64 9.20
N ASN A 762 -4.06 -26.83 8.46
CA ASN A 762 -2.71 -26.39 8.82
C ASN A 762 -2.13 -25.33 7.84
N SER A 763 -2.99 -24.77 6.99
CA SER A 763 -2.72 -23.65 6.09
C SER A 763 -3.46 -22.40 6.56
N SER A 764 -2.99 -21.20 6.19
CA SER A 764 -3.76 -19.97 6.43
C SER A 764 -5.10 -19.96 5.69
N GLN A 765 -6.13 -19.41 6.32
CA GLN A 765 -7.46 -19.34 5.72
C GLN A 765 -7.53 -18.23 4.67
N VAL A 766 -8.03 -18.57 3.46
CA VAL A 766 -8.41 -17.60 2.41
C VAL A 766 -9.48 -16.66 2.99
N SER A 767 -9.16 -15.37 3.07
CA SER A 767 -9.91 -14.41 3.90
C SER A 767 -9.96 -13.01 3.30
N ASP A 768 -10.97 -12.25 3.72
CA ASP A 768 -11.17 -10.85 3.37
C ASP A 768 -10.92 -9.95 4.59
N GLY A 769 -10.38 -8.75 4.39
CA GLY A 769 -10.12 -7.78 5.46
C GLY A 769 -9.25 -6.59 5.05
N ALA A 770 -9.15 -5.59 5.92
CA ALA A 770 -8.30 -4.42 5.77
C ALA A 770 -7.64 -3.99 7.11
N ALA A 771 -6.56 -3.21 7.03
CA ALA A 771 -5.89 -2.61 8.18
C ALA A 771 -5.17 -1.31 7.80
N ALA A 772 -5.04 -0.38 8.74
CA ALA A 772 -4.41 0.93 8.55
C ALA A 772 -3.56 1.31 9.78
N THR A 773 -2.38 1.89 9.53
CA THR A 773 -1.45 2.38 10.56
C THR A 773 -1.09 3.83 10.25
N LEU A 774 -1.36 4.74 11.18
CA LEU A 774 -1.01 6.16 11.09
C LEU A 774 0.42 6.37 11.62
N LEU A 775 1.28 6.95 10.79
CA LEU A 775 2.66 7.27 11.12
C LEU A 775 2.96 8.77 10.91
N MET A 776 3.84 9.32 11.75
CA MET A 776 4.37 10.68 11.58
C MET A 776 5.75 10.81 12.25
N ARG A 777 6.46 11.92 12.03
CA ARG A 777 7.70 12.21 12.77
C ARG A 777 7.35 12.61 14.20
N ARG A 778 8.14 12.19 15.21
CA ARG A 778 7.87 12.54 16.62
C ARG A 778 7.81 14.05 16.84
N SER A 779 8.71 14.82 16.23
CA SER A 779 8.67 16.29 16.29
C SER A 779 7.35 16.86 15.78
N THR A 780 6.79 16.29 14.71
CA THR A 780 5.52 16.69 14.10
C THR A 780 4.35 16.32 15.02
N ALA A 781 4.36 15.12 15.62
CA ALA A 781 3.40 14.73 16.66
C ALA A 781 3.40 15.73 17.83
N THR A 782 4.58 16.13 18.32
CA THR A 782 4.71 17.14 19.38
C THR A 782 4.16 18.51 18.95
N THR A 783 4.49 18.97 17.74
CA THR A 783 4.01 20.27 17.20
C THR A 783 2.49 20.30 17.02
N LEU A 784 1.88 19.16 16.65
CA LEU A 784 0.42 19.01 16.50
C LEU A 784 -0.30 18.74 17.84
N GLY A 785 0.41 18.65 18.97
CA GLY A 785 -0.17 18.32 20.28
C GLY A 785 -0.53 16.83 20.47
N LEU A 786 -0.18 15.97 19.51
CA LEU A 786 -0.49 14.54 19.47
C LEU A 786 0.56 13.66 20.17
N ALA A 787 1.43 14.24 21.02
CA ALA A 787 2.52 13.52 21.68
C ALA A 787 2.01 12.39 22.60
N ASP A 788 0.90 12.62 23.31
CA ASP A 788 0.29 11.63 24.22
C ASP A 788 -0.43 10.50 23.47
N SER A 789 -0.68 10.68 22.17
CA SER A 789 -1.28 9.66 21.28
C SER A 789 -0.26 8.66 20.74
N ILE A 790 1.04 8.81 21.03
CA ILE A 790 2.09 7.93 20.50
C ILE A 790 2.00 6.54 21.14
N MET A 791 1.53 5.54 20.38
CA MET A 791 1.50 4.14 20.82
C MET A 791 2.82 3.39 20.60
N GLY A 792 3.78 3.98 19.88
CA GLY A 792 5.06 3.33 19.60
C GLY A 792 5.81 3.96 18.44
N LYS A 793 6.82 3.25 17.92
CA LYS A 793 7.59 3.65 16.73
C LYS A 793 8.00 2.49 15.83
N PHE A 794 8.16 2.81 14.55
CA PHE A 794 8.84 1.96 13.57
C PHE A 794 10.35 2.20 13.66
N VAL A 795 11.14 1.12 13.78
CA VAL A 795 12.61 1.22 13.93
C VAL A 795 13.32 0.96 12.59
N ALA A 796 13.10 -0.22 12.01
CA ALA A 796 13.71 -0.66 10.77
C ALA A 796 12.93 -1.82 10.14
N ALA A 797 13.15 -2.06 8.86
CA ALA A 797 12.72 -3.28 8.19
C ALA A 797 13.79 -3.76 7.19
N SER A 798 13.80 -5.06 6.92
CA SER A 798 14.63 -5.66 5.87
C SER A 798 13.84 -6.68 5.06
N VAL A 799 14.27 -6.84 3.80
CA VAL A 799 13.81 -7.90 2.89
C VAL A 799 14.96 -8.87 2.56
N ALA A 800 14.62 -10.11 2.24
CA ALA A 800 15.53 -11.13 1.75
C ALA A 800 14.90 -11.87 0.55
N GLY A 801 15.74 -12.39 -0.34
CA GLY A 801 15.33 -13.31 -1.42
C GLY A 801 15.72 -14.75 -1.08
N CYS A 802 14.98 -15.71 -1.61
CA CYS A 802 15.18 -17.16 -1.51
C CYS A 802 14.69 -17.84 -2.79
N ALA A 803 14.90 -19.15 -2.96
CA ALA A 803 14.37 -19.85 -4.12
C ALA A 803 12.83 -19.86 -4.09
N PRO A 804 12.12 -19.61 -5.22
CA PRO A 804 10.65 -19.52 -5.21
C PRO A 804 9.97 -20.81 -4.77
N ASP A 805 10.57 -21.98 -5.04
CA ASP A 805 10.04 -23.30 -4.67
C ASP A 805 9.97 -23.56 -3.15
N GLU A 806 10.62 -22.72 -2.34
CA GLU A 806 10.69 -22.82 -0.88
C GLU A 806 10.38 -21.49 -0.17
N MET A 807 9.68 -20.57 -0.84
CA MET A 807 9.44 -19.18 -0.38
C MET A 807 9.05 -18.99 1.10
N GLY A 808 8.49 -20.02 1.73
CA GLY A 808 8.27 -20.14 3.17
C GLY A 808 9.51 -19.87 4.04
N VAL A 809 10.74 -20.10 3.57
CA VAL A 809 11.98 -19.83 4.33
C VAL A 809 12.26 -18.33 4.55
N GLY A 810 11.50 -17.44 3.91
CA GLY A 810 11.71 -15.98 3.93
C GLY A 810 11.96 -15.35 5.32
N PRO A 811 11.16 -15.62 6.36
CA PRO A 811 11.37 -15.07 7.71
C PRO A 811 12.73 -15.44 8.30
N ALA A 812 13.20 -16.68 8.11
CA ALA A 812 14.49 -17.16 8.60
C ALA A 812 15.68 -16.38 8.01
N LEU A 813 15.51 -15.75 6.84
CA LEU A 813 16.52 -14.90 6.20
C LEU A 813 16.32 -13.40 6.51
N ALA A 814 15.07 -12.95 6.63
CA ALA A 814 14.75 -11.54 6.85
C ALA A 814 14.92 -11.09 8.32
N ILE A 815 14.59 -11.95 9.28
CA ILE A 815 14.70 -11.65 10.72
C ILE A 815 16.17 -11.41 11.15
N PRO A 816 17.14 -12.31 10.86
CA PRO A 816 18.53 -12.06 11.24
C PRO A 816 19.12 -10.83 10.54
N ARG A 817 18.63 -10.49 9.35
CA ARG A 817 19.05 -9.30 8.61
C ARG A 817 18.63 -8.00 9.31
N VAL A 818 17.38 -7.89 9.78
CA VAL A 818 16.94 -6.67 10.48
C VAL A 818 17.50 -6.58 11.90
N LEU A 819 17.57 -7.69 12.64
CA LEU A 819 18.14 -7.69 14.00
C LEU A 819 19.66 -7.42 13.97
N GLY A 820 20.38 -7.99 13.01
CA GLY A 820 21.81 -7.73 12.80
C GLY A 820 22.12 -6.29 12.37
N GLN A 821 21.22 -5.62 11.64
CA GLN A 821 21.35 -4.18 11.33
C GLN A 821 21.23 -3.29 12.59
N LEU A 822 20.41 -3.71 13.56
CA LEU A 822 20.20 -2.98 14.81
C LEU A 822 21.20 -3.37 15.91
N GLY A 823 21.84 -4.54 15.80
CA GLY A 823 22.70 -5.11 16.83
C GLY A 823 21.94 -5.78 17.97
N LEU A 824 20.72 -6.28 17.69
CA LEU A 824 19.86 -6.99 18.63
C LEU A 824 19.99 -8.51 18.47
N GLY A 825 19.77 -9.26 19.55
CA GLY A 825 19.57 -10.71 19.51
C GLY A 825 18.11 -11.10 19.74
N ASN A 826 17.77 -12.38 19.49
CA ASN A 826 16.41 -12.90 19.70
C ASN A 826 15.92 -12.76 21.16
N ALA A 827 16.84 -12.73 22.12
CA ALA A 827 16.55 -12.53 23.55
C ALA A 827 16.17 -11.07 23.90
N ASP A 828 16.38 -10.13 22.98
CA ASP A 828 16.01 -8.71 23.11
C ASP A 828 14.65 -8.39 22.47
N VAL A 829 13.85 -9.41 22.12
CA VAL A 829 12.51 -9.30 21.54
C VAL A 829 11.46 -9.89 22.48
N ASP A 830 10.39 -9.13 22.72
CA ASP A 830 9.30 -9.51 23.61
C ASP A 830 8.17 -10.25 22.93
N ARG A 831 7.82 -9.84 21.70
CA ARG A 831 6.74 -10.44 20.94
C ARG A 831 7.09 -10.60 19.46
N TRP A 832 6.76 -11.76 18.91
CA TRP A 832 6.96 -12.10 17.51
C TRP A 832 5.61 -12.38 16.85
N GLU A 833 5.27 -11.62 15.83
CA GLU A 833 4.20 -11.92 14.89
C GLU A 833 4.85 -12.50 13.62
N ILE A 834 4.81 -13.83 13.46
CA ILE A 834 5.34 -14.54 12.29
C ILE A 834 4.17 -15.14 11.51
N ASN A 835 4.02 -14.75 10.24
CA ASN A 835 2.85 -15.10 9.46
C ASN A 835 2.74 -16.62 9.20
N GLU A 836 1.60 -17.19 9.55
CA GLU A 836 1.34 -18.63 9.45
C GLU A 836 0.71 -18.98 8.10
N ALA A 837 1.32 -18.56 6.98
CA ALA A 837 0.83 -18.92 5.64
C ALA A 837 0.61 -20.43 5.51
N PHE A 838 1.54 -21.20 6.08
CA PHE A 838 1.42 -22.63 6.35
C PHE A 838 2.15 -22.98 7.66
N ALA A 839 1.71 -24.02 8.37
CA ALA A 839 2.38 -24.51 9.58
C ALA A 839 3.80 -25.04 9.28
N SER A 840 4.00 -25.65 8.11
CA SER A 840 5.30 -26.12 7.59
C SER A 840 6.39 -25.05 7.70
N GLN A 841 6.17 -23.89 7.08
CA GLN A 841 7.12 -22.79 7.05
C GLN A 841 7.22 -22.02 8.37
N ALA A 842 6.14 -21.93 9.13
CA ALA A 842 6.15 -21.26 10.43
C ALA A 842 7.02 -22.03 11.43
N LEU A 843 6.82 -23.35 11.52
CA LEU A 843 7.64 -24.24 12.34
C LEU A 843 9.09 -24.30 11.87
N TYR A 844 9.34 -24.34 10.55
CA TYR A 844 10.69 -24.25 10.01
C TYR A 844 11.40 -22.97 10.45
N CYS A 845 10.77 -21.80 10.27
CA CYS A 845 11.38 -20.52 10.65
C CYS A 845 11.59 -20.41 12.17
N VAL A 846 10.66 -20.92 12.99
CA VAL A 846 10.85 -20.97 14.45
C VAL A 846 12.05 -21.83 14.82
N ARG A 847 12.24 -23.00 14.20
CA ARG A 847 13.38 -23.91 14.45
C ARG A 847 14.72 -23.33 13.97
N GLU A 848 14.78 -22.85 12.73
CA GLU A 848 16.02 -22.31 12.13
C GLU A 848 16.49 -21.02 12.84
N LEU A 849 15.57 -20.26 13.43
CA LEU A 849 15.89 -19.08 14.24
C LEU A 849 16.16 -19.38 15.72
N GLY A 850 16.00 -20.62 16.19
CA GLY A 850 16.15 -20.97 17.62
C GLY A 850 15.10 -20.31 18.52
N LEU A 851 13.86 -20.20 18.03
CA LEU A 851 12.73 -19.56 18.71
C LEU A 851 11.78 -20.57 19.38
N GLU A 852 12.13 -21.85 19.49
CA GLU A 852 11.25 -22.87 20.09
C GLU A 852 10.90 -22.56 21.55
N GLN A 853 11.86 -22.06 22.33
CA GLN A 853 11.59 -21.59 23.70
C GLN A 853 10.65 -20.38 23.69
N ALA A 854 10.84 -19.43 22.76
CA ALA A 854 9.93 -18.29 22.61
C ALA A 854 8.51 -18.70 22.16
N LEU A 855 8.36 -19.80 21.40
CA LEU A 855 7.06 -20.36 21.05
C LEU A 855 6.40 -21.06 22.25
N ALA A 856 7.17 -21.76 23.08
CA ALA A 856 6.71 -22.42 24.31
C ALA A 856 6.34 -21.42 25.42
N ASP A 857 7.13 -20.35 25.58
CA ASP A 857 6.86 -19.21 26.48
C ASP A 857 5.69 -18.33 25.97
N GLY A 858 5.15 -18.63 24.78
CA GLY A 858 4.04 -17.91 24.17
C GLY A 858 4.40 -16.60 23.48
N LYS A 859 5.68 -16.18 23.43
CA LYS A 859 6.14 -14.95 22.76
C LYS A 859 5.93 -14.94 21.24
N VAL A 860 5.86 -16.10 20.57
CA VAL A 860 5.55 -16.22 19.13
C VAL A 860 4.05 -16.44 18.94
N ASN A 861 3.38 -15.53 18.24
CA ASN A 861 1.93 -15.54 17.99
C ASN A 861 1.09 -15.86 19.26
N PRO A 862 1.24 -15.12 20.38
CA PRO A 862 0.52 -15.37 21.65
C PRO A 862 -1.01 -15.37 21.52
N ASP A 863 -1.54 -14.57 20.59
CA ASP A 863 -2.99 -14.43 20.34
C ASP A 863 -3.44 -15.24 19.12
N GLY A 864 -2.61 -16.18 18.64
CA GLY A 864 -2.83 -16.97 17.43
C GLY A 864 -2.47 -16.20 16.15
N GLY A 865 -2.23 -16.93 15.07
CA GLY A 865 -1.78 -16.37 13.80
C GLY A 865 -2.72 -16.68 12.63
N ALA A 866 -2.18 -16.66 11.41
CA ALA A 866 -2.96 -16.69 10.18
C ALA A 866 -3.65 -18.04 9.86
N ILE A 867 -3.29 -19.15 10.52
CA ILE A 867 -4.09 -20.38 10.47
C ILE A 867 -5.44 -20.15 11.14
N ALA A 868 -5.46 -19.47 12.29
CA ALA A 868 -6.67 -19.22 13.06
C ALA A 868 -7.44 -17.97 12.64
N LEU A 869 -6.72 -16.88 12.37
CA LEU A 869 -7.27 -15.55 12.06
C LEU A 869 -7.48 -15.34 10.55
N GLY A 870 -6.73 -16.04 9.69
CA GLY A 870 -6.76 -15.86 8.24
C GLY A 870 -5.66 -14.94 7.66
N HIS A 871 -5.51 -14.99 6.34
CA HIS A 871 -4.47 -14.28 5.58
C HIS A 871 -5.05 -13.50 4.37
N PRO A 872 -5.74 -12.37 4.58
CA PRO A 872 -6.02 -11.41 3.50
C PRO A 872 -4.68 -10.81 3.04
N LEU A 873 -4.21 -11.22 1.85
CA LEU A 873 -2.81 -11.07 1.43
C LEU A 873 -2.27 -9.64 1.60
N GLY A 874 -2.90 -8.66 0.96
CA GLY A 874 -2.53 -7.25 1.02
C GLY A 874 -2.58 -6.64 2.42
N ALA A 875 -3.60 -6.98 3.22
CA ALA A 875 -3.83 -6.39 4.54
C ALA A 875 -3.00 -7.00 5.69
N THR A 876 -2.45 -8.21 5.51
CA THR A 876 -1.89 -8.98 6.64
C THR A 876 -0.70 -8.33 7.33
N GLY A 877 0.15 -7.60 6.60
CA GLY A 877 1.29 -6.88 7.20
C GLY A 877 0.85 -5.81 8.21
N ALA A 878 -0.06 -4.92 7.82
CA ALA A 878 -0.64 -3.93 8.74
C ALA A 878 -1.51 -4.58 9.83
N ARG A 879 -2.23 -5.67 9.53
CA ARG A 879 -2.96 -6.46 10.52
C ARG A 879 -2.04 -6.94 11.64
N MET A 880 -0.88 -7.50 11.28
CA MET A 880 0.10 -8.00 12.26
C MET A 880 0.77 -6.86 13.03
N VAL A 881 0.99 -5.68 12.44
CA VAL A 881 1.44 -4.49 13.21
C VAL A 881 0.38 -4.07 14.23
N SER A 882 -0.90 -4.05 13.84
CA SER A 882 -2.01 -3.72 14.74
C SER A 882 -2.09 -4.67 15.95
N THR A 883 -2.02 -5.98 15.69
CA THR A 883 -2.00 -7.02 16.73
C THR A 883 -0.71 -7.00 17.57
N LEU A 884 0.45 -6.70 16.97
CA LEU A 884 1.72 -6.56 17.69
C LEU A 884 1.70 -5.38 18.67
N MET A 885 1.27 -4.19 18.23
CA MET A 885 1.35 -2.97 19.04
C MET A 885 0.38 -3.01 20.22
N HIS A 886 -0.86 -3.47 20.01
CA HIS A 886 -1.80 -3.71 21.11
C HIS A 886 -1.34 -4.86 21.99
N GLY A 887 -0.77 -5.91 21.39
CA GLY A 887 -0.21 -7.07 22.09
C GLY A 887 0.90 -6.72 23.07
N LEU A 888 1.90 -5.96 22.63
CA LEU A 888 2.97 -5.42 23.48
C LEU A 888 2.39 -4.54 24.60
N GLY A 889 1.41 -3.69 24.27
CA GLY A 889 0.70 -2.86 25.24
C GLY A 889 -0.05 -3.65 26.33
N ARG A 890 -0.63 -4.81 25.97
CA ARG A 890 -1.28 -5.72 26.94
C ARG A 890 -0.27 -6.44 27.84
N THR A 891 0.92 -6.78 27.32
CA THR A 891 1.91 -7.60 28.05
C THR A 891 3.00 -6.78 28.76
N GLY A 892 3.09 -5.47 28.52
CA GLY A 892 4.17 -4.63 29.05
C GLY A 892 5.53 -4.88 28.38
N GLY A 893 5.55 -5.49 27.20
CA GLY A 893 6.77 -5.69 26.41
C GLY A 893 7.10 -4.46 25.58
N GLU A 894 8.39 -4.23 25.31
CA GLU A 894 8.84 -3.06 24.55
C GLU A 894 9.10 -3.41 23.08
N VAL A 895 9.85 -4.49 22.81
CA VAL A 895 10.38 -4.77 21.46
C VAL A 895 9.58 -5.84 20.73
N GLY A 896 9.15 -5.52 19.51
CA GLY A 896 8.36 -6.41 18.67
C GLY A 896 8.91 -6.63 17.27
N VAL A 897 8.67 -7.82 16.71
CA VAL A 897 9.00 -8.18 15.32
C VAL A 897 7.76 -8.65 14.57
N VAL A 898 7.50 -8.07 13.41
CA VAL A 898 6.56 -8.60 12.40
C VAL A 898 7.36 -9.23 11.27
N SER A 899 7.04 -10.45 10.83
CA SER A 899 7.67 -11.07 9.66
C SER A 899 6.76 -12.02 8.89
N MET A 900 7.01 -12.15 7.58
CA MET A 900 6.30 -13.08 6.70
C MET A 900 7.17 -13.62 5.57
N CYS A 901 6.88 -14.86 5.16
CA CYS A 901 7.21 -15.38 3.84
C CYS A 901 6.42 -14.64 2.75
N ILE A 902 6.91 -14.68 1.52
CA ILE A 902 6.35 -13.92 0.40
C ILE A 902 6.46 -14.79 -0.86
N GLY A 903 5.35 -15.00 -1.55
CA GLY A 903 5.30 -15.69 -2.84
C GLY A 903 6.33 -15.13 -3.84
N THR A 904 6.75 -15.96 -4.80
CA THR A 904 7.88 -15.74 -5.71
C THR A 904 9.27 -15.65 -5.04
N GLY A 905 9.43 -16.15 -3.80
CA GLY A 905 10.75 -16.36 -3.19
C GLY A 905 11.32 -15.17 -2.42
N MET A 906 10.55 -14.58 -1.50
CA MET A 906 11.06 -13.51 -0.62
C MET A 906 10.65 -13.69 0.84
N GLY A 907 11.30 -12.93 1.72
CA GLY A 907 10.87 -12.69 3.09
C GLY A 907 10.99 -11.22 3.46
N MET A 908 10.19 -10.77 4.43
CA MET A 908 10.30 -9.44 5.03
C MET A 908 10.18 -9.52 6.55
N ALA A 909 10.92 -8.66 7.26
CA ALA A 909 10.84 -8.48 8.70
C ALA A 909 10.90 -6.99 9.05
N GLY A 910 10.09 -6.55 10.01
CA GLY A 910 10.05 -5.18 10.55
C GLY A 910 10.10 -5.18 12.07
N VAL A 911 10.87 -4.24 12.65
CA VAL A 911 11.08 -4.08 14.09
C VAL A 911 10.36 -2.82 14.57
N PHE A 912 9.61 -2.99 15.66
CA PHE A 912 8.77 -1.98 16.28
C PHE A 912 9.05 -1.88 17.78
N VAL A 913 8.79 -0.72 18.36
CA VAL A 913 8.91 -0.46 19.80
C VAL A 913 7.60 0.12 20.33
N ARG A 914 7.07 -0.44 21.42
CA ARG A 914 5.95 0.10 22.22
C ARG A 914 6.46 1.21 23.14
N GLU A 915 5.61 2.20 23.46
CA GLU A 915 6.03 3.47 24.09
C GLU A 915 5.18 4.00 25.26
#